data_AF-A0AAD7MTG7-F1
#
_entry.id   AF-A0AAD7MTG7-F1
#
_cell.length_a   1.000
_cell.length_b   1.000
_cell.length_c   1.000
_cell.angle_alpha   90.00
_cell.angle_beta   90.00
_cell.angle_gamma   90.00
#
_symmetry.space_group_name_H-M   'P 1'
#
loop_
_entity.id
_entity.type
_entity.pdbx_description
1 polymer ?
#
loop_
_entity_poly.entity_id
_entity_poly.type
_entity_poly.pdbx_seq_one_letter_code
_entity_poly.pdbx_strand_id
1 'polypeptide(L)'
;MAASVQQLIWILELFFPPELAVQQALYVLTVLLSLYPLLRLHLNQLNEARRQAPRTGWMGSIQVLLKQAFHEEANNVEAWTTGIDMAEEYSDYICRDLDRLYTLLGVTDDTKDPASFLFRHPRPILATSRLNCKYCPPGDRNLLPSLRRRRKGKAQRVWMLTATMQWVSADLLVGQCGTCKADYYPDTITKKVPGRKRTQELEYDAEYLRVSKHGVWVHRKIALSQENALHRFHSGWSNFADWVNDTTNDINMSLTYRQSQRLFIEHFSRRLLVAHGKTVGFSCEAHARMQVLAAKVREVVGKNGGIIAGAMRHGCMDCTHVKRYREGEVNVGDAAGVVGSEPGPIDPALIQEEPLPANMPHVLPRQEKPAPGQPCGYTRLSVMDGKSLKHHKCALDDCEGPLVNFKNGRFCEAHLDYRSICGIIPCGRPIVSADAVTCDDPTHIAWHKQYEDRFHRLSFPGVQRVIRRQMAAGDDHSHQLRGPSLQVQLQALGDTPGEKVVHTFKAKSIYCLQTIQWACGVPIAWGKCYRSESTPQVLSFISKVWADYPELRPSFVVYDKACDLLRHIVTQDATDLWLTSTKFIVDAWHYIGHQATDVLCRTRCNPAPTDGSQPDLVLTELDDHGNSHQTRAFNTETAEQLNSWLNGFESQLRQMTDINYDFYIHVLMLLYGEKVEKRVIAKNRQLTQEFWDEVNGIDRMEMDE
;
A
#
# COMPACT_ATOMS: atom_id res chain seq x y z
N MET A 1 40.86 -5.42 -2.46
CA MET A 1 42.05 -5.84 -1.68
C MET A 1 41.92 -5.24 -0.30
N ALA A 2 41.99 -6.05 0.76
CA ALA A 2 41.95 -5.51 2.12
C ALA A 2 43.21 -4.66 2.36
N ALA A 3 43.04 -3.40 2.74
CA ALA A 3 44.17 -2.55 3.11
C ALA A 3 44.92 -3.19 4.28
N SER A 4 46.22 -3.44 4.13
CA SER A 4 47.02 -3.97 5.24
C SER A 4 47.21 -2.88 6.31
N VAL A 5 47.41 -3.28 7.57
CA VAL A 5 47.75 -2.34 8.66
C VAL A 5 48.98 -1.49 8.27
N GLN A 6 49.91 -2.06 7.53
CA GLN A 6 51.10 -1.37 7.04
C GLN A 6 50.80 -0.29 6.00
N GLN A 7 49.80 -0.52 5.12
CA GLN A 7 49.33 0.52 4.20
C GLN A 7 48.61 1.65 4.93
N LEU A 8 47.85 1.35 5.99
CA LEU A 8 47.23 2.37 6.83
C LEU A 8 48.27 3.23 7.54
N ILE A 9 49.30 2.62 8.14
CA ILE A 9 50.42 3.34 8.78
C ILE A 9 51.10 4.27 7.76
N TRP A 10 51.38 3.76 6.56
CA TRP A 10 52.03 4.55 5.51
C TRP A 10 51.18 5.74 5.05
N ILE A 11 49.86 5.58 4.95
CA ILE A 11 48.92 6.69 4.66
C ILE A 11 48.95 7.74 5.78
N LEU A 12 48.95 7.29 7.03
CA LEU A 12 48.98 8.19 8.18
C LEU A 12 50.29 9.01 8.23
N GLU A 13 51.43 8.38 7.97
CA GLU A 13 52.74 9.05 7.94
C GLU A 13 52.88 10.03 6.77
N LEU A 14 52.29 9.72 5.61
CA LEU A 14 52.48 10.51 4.39
C LEU A 14 51.52 11.70 4.27
N PHE A 15 50.28 11.55 4.74
CA PHE A 15 49.21 12.52 4.48
C PHE A 15 48.78 13.33 5.70
N PHE A 16 49.25 13.00 6.91
CA PHE A 16 48.85 13.66 8.14
C PHE A 16 50.06 14.24 8.88
N PRO A 17 49.89 15.34 9.64
CA PRO A 17 50.97 15.89 10.46
C PRO A 17 51.43 14.87 11.50
N PRO A 18 52.75 14.71 11.74
CA PRO A 18 53.25 13.80 12.77
C PRO A 18 52.83 14.22 14.19
N GLU A 19 52.49 15.49 14.39
CA GLU A 19 51.97 16.03 15.65
C GLU A 19 50.45 15.77 15.84
N LEU A 20 49.75 15.30 14.81
CA LEU A 20 48.32 15.03 14.88
C LEU A 20 48.08 13.73 15.66
N ALA A 21 47.20 13.79 16.67
CA ALA A 21 46.85 12.59 17.43
C ALA A 21 46.26 11.52 16.49
N VAL A 22 46.68 10.26 16.65
CA VAL A 22 46.21 9.15 15.79
C VAL A 22 44.68 9.09 15.73
N GLN A 23 43.99 9.38 16.84
CA GLN A 23 42.53 9.45 16.87
C GLN A 23 41.95 10.53 15.95
N GLN A 24 42.58 11.70 15.86
CA GLN A 24 42.18 12.78 14.96
C GLN A 24 42.51 12.44 13.51
N ALA A 25 43.69 11.86 13.25
CA ALA A 25 44.05 11.40 11.91
C ALA A 25 43.05 10.35 11.39
N LEU A 26 42.66 9.39 12.23
CA LEU A 26 41.61 8.41 11.92
C LEU A 26 40.24 9.06 11.71
N TYR A 27 39.87 10.09 12.49
CA TYR A 27 38.63 10.85 12.26
C TYR A 27 38.62 11.53 10.89
N VAL A 28 39.69 12.27 10.57
CA VAL A 28 39.83 12.96 9.28
C VAL A 28 39.85 11.95 8.12
N LEU A 29 40.51 10.79 8.28
CA LEU A 29 40.44 9.69 7.32
C LEU A 29 39.01 9.18 7.14
N THR A 30 38.22 9.11 8.22
CA THR A 30 36.81 8.71 8.15
C THR A 30 35.95 9.75 7.40
N VAL A 31 36.17 11.05 7.66
CA VAL A 31 35.54 12.13 6.88
C VAL A 31 35.93 12.01 5.41
N LEU A 32 37.22 11.79 5.13
CA LEU A 32 37.72 11.60 3.78
C LEU A 32 37.01 10.44 3.08
N LEU A 33 36.88 9.29 3.71
CA LEU A 33 36.12 8.16 3.16
C LEU A 33 34.65 8.51 2.85
N SER A 34 34.00 9.31 3.70
CA SER A 34 32.61 9.76 3.50
C SER A 34 32.42 10.73 2.33
N LEU A 35 33.50 11.41 1.89
CA LEU A 35 33.48 12.38 0.79
C LEU A 35 33.48 11.74 -0.61
N TYR A 36 33.62 10.42 -0.71
CA TYR A 36 33.75 9.70 -1.97
C TYR A 36 32.63 9.99 -2.99
N PRO A 37 31.34 10.07 -2.60
CA PRO A 37 30.28 10.43 -3.55
C PRO A 37 30.49 11.79 -4.23
N LEU A 38 31.11 12.75 -3.52
CA LEU A 38 31.43 14.07 -4.09
C LEU A 38 32.62 14.01 -5.04
N LEU A 39 33.60 13.13 -4.76
CA LEU A 39 34.71 12.90 -5.68
C LEU A 39 34.19 12.34 -7.00
N ARG A 40 33.27 11.36 -6.96
CA ARG A 40 32.66 10.81 -8.19
C ARG A 40 31.99 11.88 -9.04
N LEU A 41 31.26 12.80 -8.40
CA LEU A 41 30.66 13.96 -9.07
C LEU A 41 31.70 14.94 -9.63
N HIS A 42 32.82 15.14 -8.92
CA HIS A 42 33.95 15.94 -9.40
C HIS A 42 34.60 15.34 -10.64
N LEU A 43 35.01 14.06 -10.59
CA LEU A 43 35.68 13.35 -11.68
C LEU A 43 34.79 13.26 -12.91
N ASN A 44 33.50 12.92 -12.73
CA ASN A 44 32.54 12.88 -13.84
C ASN A 44 32.38 14.25 -14.53
N GLN A 45 32.38 15.34 -13.75
CA GLN A 45 32.32 16.69 -14.31
C GLN A 45 33.60 17.08 -15.08
N LEU A 46 34.78 16.62 -14.65
CA LEU A 46 36.04 16.85 -15.38
C LEU A 46 36.05 16.13 -16.73
N ASN A 47 35.51 14.91 -16.80
CA ASN A 47 35.50 14.11 -18.02
C ASN A 47 34.56 14.66 -19.12
N GLU A 48 33.54 15.44 -18.75
CA GLU A 48 32.53 15.94 -19.70
C GLU A 48 33.02 17.08 -20.61
N ALA A 49 33.70 18.11 -20.07
CA ALA A 49 33.79 19.42 -20.74
C ALA A 49 35.21 19.83 -21.17
N ARG A 50 35.35 20.30 -22.43
CA ARG A 50 36.61 20.83 -23.01
C ARG A 50 37.19 22.06 -22.28
N ARG A 51 36.35 22.82 -21.55
CA ARG A 51 36.72 24.05 -20.81
C ARG A 51 36.18 24.00 -19.38
N GLN A 52 36.52 22.95 -18.64
CA GLN A 52 36.20 22.82 -17.23
C GLN A 52 37.40 23.31 -16.39
N ALA A 53 37.13 24.15 -15.38
CA ALA A 53 38.18 24.49 -14.42
C ALA A 53 38.63 23.22 -13.68
N PRO A 54 39.95 23.06 -13.43
CA PRO A 54 40.51 21.86 -12.82
C PRO A 54 39.93 21.61 -11.41
N ARG A 55 39.57 22.67 -10.68
CA ARG A 55 38.78 22.57 -9.44
C ARG A 55 37.30 22.86 -9.74
N THR A 56 36.46 21.82 -9.67
CA THR A 56 35.01 21.97 -9.79
C THR A 56 34.39 22.47 -8.48
N GLY A 57 33.11 22.89 -8.51
CA GLY A 57 32.41 23.26 -7.27
C GLY A 57 32.23 22.10 -6.28
N TRP A 58 32.33 20.85 -6.76
CA TRP A 58 32.36 19.66 -5.91
C TRP A 58 33.68 19.57 -5.15
N MET A 59 34.82 19.73 -5.84
CA MET A 59 36.14 19.79 -5.20
C MET A 59 36.22 20.93 -4.17
N GLY A 60 35.66 22.11 -4.49
CA GLY A 60 35.56 23.19 -3.51
C GLY A 60 34.73 22.84 -2.26
N SER A 61 33.70 21.96 -2.39
CA SER A 61 32.94 21.48 -1.23
C SER A 61 33.74 20.45 -0.42
N ILE A 62 34.47 19.56 -1.09
CA ILE A 62 35.38 18.58 -0.47
C ILE A 62 36.44 19.30 0.38
N GLN A 63 37.11 20.30 -0.20
CA GLN A 63 38.15 21.07 0.51
C GLN A 63 37.58 21.75 1.77
N VAL A 64 36.40 22.35 1.68
CA VAL A 64 35.76 23.01 2.84
C VAL A 64 35.41 22.01 3.94
N LEU A 65 34.84 20.85 3.59
CA LEU A 65 34.46 19.83 4.56
C LEU A 65 35.69 19.16 5.20
N LEU A 66 36.74 18.92 4.40
CA LEU A 66 38.00 18.37 4.90
C LEU A 66 38.71 19.36 5.83
N LYS A 67 38.79 20.64 5.47
CA LYS A 67 39.32 21.69 6.35
C LYS A 67 38.56 21.74 7.67
N GLN A 68 37.23 21.63 7.64
CA GLN A 68 36.43 21.56 8.87
C GLN A 68 36.75 20.33 9.73
N ALA A 69 37.05 19.18 9.12
CA ALA A 69 37.39 17.97 9.86
C ALA A 69 38.66 18.12 10.72
N PHE A 70 39.65 18.89 10.24
CA PHE A 70 40.85 19.24 11.02
C PHE A 70 40.56 20.23 12.17
N HIS A 71 39.39 20.88 12.18
CA HIS A 71 39.00 21.87 13.19
C HIS A 71 37.86 21.40 14.11
N GLU A 72 37.19 20.28 13.82
CA GLU A 72 35.95 19.90 14.50
C GLU A 72 36.20 19.26 15.88
N GLU A 73 36.58 20.07 16.85
CA GLU A 73 36.47 19.77 18.28
C GLU A 73 35.09 20.17 18.81
N ALA A 74 34.09 19.29 18.64
CA ALA A 74 32.92 19.37 19.50
C ALA A 74 33.33 18.87 20.91
N ASN A 75 33.79 19.80 21.76
CA ASN A 75 33.93 19.75 23.24
C ASN A 75 35.34 19.71 23.86
N ASN A 76 36.41 20.10 23.19
CA ASN A 76 37.61 20.53 23.90
C ASN A 76 38.23 21.70 23.16
N VAL A 77 38.53 22.81 23.83
CA VAL A 77 39.02 24.05 23.18
C VAL A 77 40.55 24.12 23.30
N GLU A 78 41.21 23.01 23.64
CA GLU A 78 42.65 22.99 23.97
C GLU A 78 43.52 22.11 23.05
N ALA A 79 43.02 21.53 21.96
CA ALA A 79 43.86 20.73 21.06
C ALA A 79 43.88 21.29 19.63
N TRP A 80 44.46 22.48 19.50
CA TRP A 80 45.36 22.96 18.43
C TRP A 80 45.43 24.50 18.50
N THR A 81 46.29 25.04 19.38
CA THR A 81 46.59 26.48 19.45
C THR A 81 47.58 26.97 18.38
N THR A 82 48.06 26.08 17.51
CA THR A 82 49.10 26.39 16.52
C THR A 82 48.64 26.08 15.09
N GLY A 83 48.01 27.07 14.44
CA GLY A 83 48.10 27.24 12.99
C GLY A 83 46.84 26.92 12.19
N ILE A 84 46.02 27.95 11.94
CA ILE A 84 45.02 27.96 10.85
C ILE A 84 45.67 27.60 9.50
N ASP A 85 46.95 27.93 9.33
CA ASP A 85 47.75 27.70 8.13
C ASP A 85 48.02 26.20 7.86
N MET A 86 48.22 25.38 8.90
CA MET A 86 48.50 23.94 8.76
C MET A 86 47.26 23.17 8.28
N ALA A 87 46.08 23.45 8.84
CA ALA A 87 44.85 22.78 8.40
C ALA A 87 44.52 23.12 6.93
N GLU A 88 44.81 24.35 6.51
CA GLU A 88 44.66 24.76 5.11
C GLU A 88 45.65 24.02 4.22
N GLU A 89 46.94 24.01 4.57
CA GLU A 89 48.01 23.34 3.83
C GLU A 89 47.76 21.83 3.65
N TYR A 90 47.46 21.11 4.74
CA TYR A 90 47.23 19.66 4.69
C TYR A 90 45.91 19.32 3.99
N SER A 91 44.86 20.13 4.15
CA SER A 91 43.62 19.93 3.39
C SER A 91 43.84 20.11 1.88
N ASP A 92 44.63 21.10 1.47
CA ASP A 92 45.00 21.32 0.07
C ASP A 92 45.91 20.20 -0.46
N TYR A 93 46.84 19.71 0.35
CA TYR A 93 47.72 18.59 0.03
C TYR A 93 46.92 17.30 -0.22
N ILE A 94 46.07 16.90 0.74
CA ILE A 94 45.20 15.73 0.59
C ILE A 94 44.26 15.87 -0.62
N CYS A 95 43.73 17.06 -0.88
CA CYS A 95 42.87 17.30 -2.04
C CYS A 95 43.60 17.15 -3.39
N ARG A 96 44.92 17.36 -3.45
CA ARG A 96 45.72 17.18 -4.68
C ARG A 96 45.88 15.71 -5.05
N ASP A 97 46.03 14.84 -4.06
CA ASP A 97 46.30 13.40 -4.23
C ASP A 97 45.08 12.50 -3.90
N LEU A 98 43.88 13.09 -3.80
CA LEU A 98 42.65 12.43 -3.36
C LEU A 98 42.36 11.13 -4.12
N ASP A 99 42.50 11.13 -5.45
CA ASP A 99 42.24 9.98 -6.33
C ASP A 99 43.21 8.80 -6.06
N ARG A 100 44.50 9.12 -5.85
CA ARG A 100 45.52 8.14 -5.48
C ARG A 100 45.25 7.56 -4.10
N LEU A 101 44.80 8.39 -3.17
CA LEU A 101 44.49 7.99 -1.81
C LEU A 101 43.31 7.01 -1.78
N TYR A 102 42.21 7.28 -2.49
CA TYR A 102 41.10 6.31 -2.59
C TYR A 102 41.51 5.01 -3.27
N THR A 103 42.35 5.07 -4.30
CA THR A 103 42.92 3.89 -4.96
C THR A 103 43.73 3.05 -3.98
N LEU A 104 44.58 3.70 -3.16
CA LEU A 104 45.41 3.03 -2.16
C LEU A 104 44.56 2.43 -1.01
N LEU A 105 43.47 3.10 -0.61
CA LEU A 105 42.50 2.59 0.36
C LEU A 105 41.59 1.49 -0.22
N GLY A 106 41.68 1.20 -1.51
CA GLY A 106 40.84 0.20 -2.19
C GLY A 106 39.36 0.59 -2.23
N VAL A 107 39.03 1.88 -2.14
CA VAL A 107 37.66 2.38 -2.23
C VAL A 107 37.23 2.40 -3.69
N THR A 108 36.28 1.54 -4.01
CA THR A 108 35.68 1.40 -5.32
C THR A 108 34.20 1.82 -5.30
N ASP A 109 33.60 1.90 -6.49
CA ASP A 109 32.17 2.15 -6.65
C ASP A 109 31.27 1.13 -5.91
N ASP A 110 31.78 -0.08 -5.63
CA ASP A 110 31.06 -1.13 -4.88
C ASP A 110 31.25 -1.06 -3.36
N THR A 111 32.12 -0.17 -2.88
CA THR A 111 32.44 -0.06 -1.45
C THR A 111 31.27 0.57 -0.69
N LYS A 112 30.47 -0.27 -0.02
CA LYS A 112 29.35 0.18 0.83
C LYS A 112 29.87 0.74 2.15
N ASP A 113 29.61 2.01 2.40
CA ASP A 113 29.91 2.74 3.64
C ASP A 113 31.32 2.46 4.20
N PRO A 114 32.38 2.93 3.53
CA PRO A 114 33.76 2.72 3.97
C PRO A 114 34.06 3.30 5.37
N ALA A 115 33.19 4.18 5.89
CA ALA A 115 33.31 4.80 7.20
C ALA A 115 32.70 3.98 8.35
N SER A 116 32.00 2.87 8.06
CA SER A 116 31.26 2.06 9.05
C SER A 116 32.13 1.34 10.09
N PHE A 117 33.46 1.32 9.92
CA PHE A 117 34.40 0.56 10.74
C PHE A 117 35.16 1.39 11.80
N LEU A 118 34.92 2.70 11.95
CA LEU A 118 35.78 3.58 12.77
C LEU A 118 35.03 4.37 13.87
N PHE A 119 35.75 4.64 14.96
CA PHE A 119 35.27 5.00 16.32
C PHE A 119 34.44 6.30 16.46
N ARG A 120 34.41 7.20 15.47
CA ARG A 120 33.53 8.40 15.45
C ARG A 120 32.93 8.57 14.06
N HIS A 121 31.60 8.62 13.99
CA HIS A 121 30.92 8.85 12.73
C HIS A 121 31.07 10.31 12.30
N PRO A 122 31.64 10.59 11.11
CA PRO A 122 31.71 11.93 10.57
C PRO A 122 30.29 12.44 10.30
N ARG A 123 30.15 13.76 10.17
CA ARG A 123 28.88 14.35 9.75
C ARG A 123 28.42 13.74 8.43
N PRO A 124 27.21 13.16 8.34
CA PRO A 124 26.75 12.54 7.10
C PRO A 124 26.65 13.56 5.97
N ILE A 125 27.01 13.15 4.76
CA ILE A 125 26.90 13.96 3.56
C ILE A 125 25.72 13.48 2.74
N LEU A 126 24.76 14.38 2.53
CA LEU A 126 23.56 14.13 1.74
C LEU A 126 23.74 14.72 0.34
N ALA A 127 24.01 13.85 -0.64
CA ALA A 127 24.14 14.23 -2.04
C ALA A 127 23.33 13.28 -2.96
N THR A 128 23.13 13.71 -4.21
CA THR A 128 22.53 12.86 -5.26
C THR A 128 23.44 11.69 -5.60
N SER A 129 22.88 10.49 -5.79
CA SER A 129 23.60 9.33 -6.31
C SER A 129 23.84 9.39 -7.82
N ARG A 130 23.07 10.21 -8.54
CA ARG A 130 23.25 10.42 -9.99
C ARG A 130 24.45 11.30 -10.29
N LEU A 131 25.22 10.90 -11.30
CA LEU A 131 26.36 11.69 -11.83
C LEU A 131 25.96 12.59 -13.00
N ASN A 132 24.96 12.18 -13.78
CA ASN A 132 24.54 12.81 -15.03
C ASN A 132 23.06 13.23 -15.00
N CYS A 133 22.73 14.20 -15.84
CA CYS A 133 21.37 14.68 -16.04
C CYS A 133 20.51 13.63 -16.77
N LYS A 134 19.36 13.28 -16.19
CA LYS A 134 18.38 12.36 -16.79
C LYS A 134 17.63 12.94 -18.00
N TYR A 135 17.53 14.26 -18.10
CA TYR A 135 16.63 14.92 -19.08
C TYR A 135 17.30 15.46 -20.33
N CYS A 136 18.59 15.79 -20.24
CA CYS A 136 19.27 16.42 -21.35
C CYS A 136 19.84 15.33 -22.25
N PRO A 137 19.71 15.47 -23.58
CA PRO A 137 20.34 14.54 -24.50
C PRO A 137 21.87 14.60 -24.35
N PRO A 138 22.58 13.55 -24.82
CA PRO A 138 24.03 13.59 -24.91
C PRO A 138 24.51 14.80 -25.71
N GLY A 139 25.56 15.47 -25.22
CA GLY A 139 26.18 16.60 -25.92
C GLY A 139 27.18 16.16 -27.00
N ASP A 140 28.04 17.07 -27.44
CA ASP A 140 29.00 16.93 -28.55
C ASP A 140 29.95 15.71 -28.50
N ARG A 141 30.07 15.03 -27.35
CA ARG A 141 30.90 13.82 -27.17
C ARG A 141 30.09 12.53 -26.96
N ASN A 142 28.78 12.55 -27.24
CA ASN A 142 27.85 11.49 -26.80
C ASN A 142 27.84 11.25 -25.27
N LEU A 143 28.32 12.23 -24.49
CA LEU A 143 28.28 12.19 -23.03
C LEU A 143 27.06 12.96 -22.53
N LEU A 144 26.36 12.39 -21.55
CA LEU A 144 25.26 13.06 -20.87
C LEU A 144 25.78 14.24 -20.04
N PRO A 145 25.02 15.34 -19.92
CA PRO A 145 25.48 16.49 -19.14
C PRO A 145 25.69 16.16 -17.66
N SER A 146 26.87 16.41 -17.11
CA SER A 146 27.20 16.15 -15.71
C SER A 146 26.47 17.11 -14.77
N LEU A 147 26.26 16.66 -13.54
CA LEU A 147 25.68 17.49 -12.49
C LEU A 147 26.75 18.38 -11.87
N ARG A 148 26.47 19.69 -11.81
CA ARG A 148 27.37 20.67 -11.20
C ARG A 148 26.90 21.02 -9.80
N ARG A 149 27.83 21.32 -8.89
CA ARG A 149 27.47 21.81 -7.55
C ARG A 149 26.63 23.10 -7.66
N ARG A 150 25.44 23.09 -7.07
CA ARG A 150 24.56 24.27 -7.03
C ARG A 150 25.19 25.37 -6.18
N ARG A 151 25.56 26.50 -6.83
CA ARG A 151 26.32 27.62 -6.21
C ARG A 151 25.48 28.58 -5.35
N LYS A 152 24.14 28.55 -5.43
CA LYS A 152 23.27 29.36 -4.56
C LYS A 152 23.11 28.69 -3.19
N GLY A 153 23.87 29.20 -2.21
CA GLY A 153 23.86 28.80 -0.80
C GLY A 153 25.13 28.04 -0.41
N LYS A 154 25.65 28.31 0.80
CA LYS A 154 26.66 27.43 1.45
C LYS A 154 26.08 26.02 1.60
N ALA A 155 26.91 25.00 1.86
CA ALA A 155 26.40 23.69 2.30
C ALA A 155 25.33 23.89 3.38
N GLN A 156 24.14 23.31 3.18
CA GLN A 156 23.03 23.53 4.10
C GLN A 156 23.14 22.48 5.20
N ARG A 157 23.37 22.93 6.43
CA ARG A 157 23.27 22.07 7.61
C ARG A 157 21.82 21.67 7.83
N VAL A 158 21.58 20.37 7.92
CA VAL A 158 20.26 19.76 8.12
C VAL A 158 20.31 18.76 9.26
N TRP A 159 19.15 18.42 9.80
CA TRP A 159 19.04 17.36 10.81
C TRP A 159 18.66 16.05 10.15
N MET A 160 19.27 14.97 10.61
CA MET A 160 19.05 13.64 10.09
C MET A 160 18.89 12.63 11.22
N LEU A 161 17.92 11.74 11.09
CA LEU A 161 17.83 10.52 11.88
C LEU A 161 18.54 9.38 11.14
N THR A 162 19.60 8.84 11.74
CA THR A 162 20.43 7.78 11.17
C THR A 162 19.72 6.42 11.15
N ALA A 163 20.33 5.44 10.50
CA ALA A 163 19.87 4.05 10.54
C ALA A 163 19.86 3.44 11.95
N THR A 164 20.70 3.95 12.85
CA THR A 164 20.85 3.52 14.25
C THR A 164 19.98 4.33 15.22
N MET A 165 19.02 5.12 14.70
CA MET A 165 18.12 5.97 15.50
C MET A 165 18.86 7.03 16.32
N GLN A 166 19.91 7.62 15.75
CA GLN A 166 20.61 8.74 16.34
C GLN A 166 20.33 10.01 15.55
N TRP A 167 20.09 11.09 16.27
CA TRP A 167 19.94 12.41 15.69
C TRP A 167 21.32 13.04 15.44
N VAL A 168 21.59 13.41 14.19
CA VAL A 168 22.88 13.99 13.79
C VAL A 168 22.68 15.17 12.85
N SER A 169 23.62 16.13 12.89
CA SER A 169 23.70 17.18 11.87
C SER A 169 24.40 16.65 10.62
N ALA A 170 23.82 16.88 9.45
CA ALA A 170 24.32 16.44 8.16
C ALA A 170 24.49 17.62 7.19
N ASP A 171 25.37 17.46 6.20
CA ASP A 171 25.63 18.46 5.16
C ASP A 171 24.90 18.12 3.86
N LEU A 172 23.93 18.96 3.48
CA LEU A 172 23.16 18.79 2.24
C LEU A 172 23.83 19.51 1.05
N LEU A 173 24.19 18.74 0.03
CA LEU A 173 24.83 19.20 -1.20
C LEU A 173 23.98 18.84 -2.43
N VAL A 174 23.30 19.84 -2.97
CA VAL A 174 22.42 19.72 -4.14
C VAL A 174 23.21 19.83 -5.45
N GLY A 175 22.97 18.90 -6.37
CA GLY A 175 23.46 18.94 -7.75
C GLY A 175 22.52 19.73 -8.65
N GLN A 176 23.04 20.40 -9.68
CA GLN A 176 22.24 21.14 -10.65
C GLN A 176 22.76 20.88 -12.06
N CYS A 177 21.86 20.58 -12.99
CA CYS A 177 22.20 20.52 -14.41
C CYS A 177 22.44 21.94 -14.96
N GLY A 178 23.60 22.15 -15.61
CA GLY A 178 23.95 23.42 -16.23
C GLY A 178 22.99 23.85 -17.35
N THR A 179 22.43 22.87 -18.08
CA THR A 179 21.57 23.07 -19.25
C THR A 179 20.11 23.28 -18.86
N CYS A 180 19.44 22.26 -18.31
CA CYS A 180 18.01 22.33 -17.99
C CYS A 180 17.67 22.95 -16.63
N LYS A 181 18.68 23.29 -15.81
CA LYS A 181 18.52 23.85 -14.45
C LYS A 181 17.66 22.99 -13.51
N ALA A 182 17.60 21.67 -13.75
CA ALA A 182 17.04 20.72 -12.81
C ALA A 182 17.96 20.59 -11.57
N ASP A 183 17.37 20.61 -10.38
CA ASP A 183 18.07 20.43 -9.10
C ASP A 183 17.87 18.98 -8.64
N TYR A 184 18.96 18.29 -8.32
CA TYR A 184 19.03 16.89 -7.89
C TYR A 184 19.35 16.84 -6.39
N TYR A 185 18.33 16.47 -5.61
CA TYR A 185 18.43 16.16 -4.19
C TYR A 185 18.69 14.66 -4.00
N PRO A 186 19.09 14.22 -2.79
CA PRO A 186 19.27 12.79 -2.50
C PRO A 186 18.04 11.92 -2.77
N ASP A 187 16.83 12.47 -2.59
CA ASP A 187 15.58 11.72 -2.66
C ASP A 187 14.69 12.07 -3.85
N THR A 188 15.00 13.17 -4.55
CA THR A 188 14.09 13.80 -5.51
C THR A 188 14.84 14.62 -6.56
N ILE A 189 14.26 14.73 -7.75
CA ILE A 189 14.73 15.65 -8.80
C ILE A 189 13.65 16.70 -9.01
N THR A 190 14.02 17.98 -9.00
CA THR A 190 13.11 19.08 -9.33
C THR A 190 13.49 19.75 -10.63
N LYS A 191 12.52 20.01 -11.50
CA LYS A 191 12.74 20.60 -12.84
C LYS A 191 11.77 21.75 -13.08
N LYS A 192 12.20 22.75 -13.85
CA LYS A 192 11.31 23.80 -14.36
C LYS A 192 10.70 23.34 -15.68
N VAL A 193 9.37 23.32 -15.73
CA VAL A 193 8.62 23.02 -16.96
C VAL A 193 8.19 24.35 -17.60
N PRO A 194 8.33 24.55 -18.92
CA PRO A 194 7.86 25.77 -19.59
C PRO A 194 6.39 26.05 -19.27
N GLY A 195 6.07 27.28 -18.88
CA GLY A 195 4.69 27.70 -18.55
C GLY A 195 4.10 27.15 -17.24
N ARG A 196 4.81 26.30 -16.49
CA ARG A 196 4.33 25.74 -15.20
C ARG A 196 5.30 26.02 -14.05
N LYS A 197 4.80 25.86 -12.80
CA LYS A 197 5.65 25.81 -11.61
C LYS A 197 6.63 24.62 -11.70
N ARG A 198 7.69 24.66 -10.88
CA ARG A 198 8.64 23.53 -10.82
C ARG A 198 7.91 22.24 -10.43
N THR A 199 8.25 21.16 -11.11
CA THR A 199 7.77 19.81 -10.79
C THR A 199 8.87 19.02 -10.08
N GLN A 200 8.46 17.95 -9.39
CA GLN A 200 9.32 17.03 -8.67
C GLN A 200 9.05 15.59 -9.11
N GLU A 201 10.13 14.88 -9.42
CA GLU A 201 10.18 13.43 -9.58
C GLU A 201 10.84 12.82 -8.33
N LEU A 202 10.46 11.59 -8.00
CA LEU A 202 11.06 10.85 -6.89
C LEU A 202 12.26 10.04 -7.37
N GLU A 203 13.30 9.97 -6.54
CA GLU A 203 14.34 8.94 -6.68
C GLU A 203 13.89 7.69 -5.93
N TYR A 204 13.67 6.59 -6.64
CA TYR A 204 13.06 5.38 -6.08
C TYR A 204 14.00 4.58 -5.16
N ASP A 205 15.32 4.69 -5.39
CA ASP A 205 16.36 4.02 -4.62
C ASP A 205 17.08 4.95 -3.63
N ALA A 206 16.43 6.03 -3.24
CA ALA A 206 16.97 6.99 -2.29
C ALA A 206 17.32 6.34 -0.94
N GLU A 207 18.54 6.56 -0.46
CA GLU A 207 18.98 6.09 0.86
C GLU A 207 18.40 6.94 2.01
N TYR A 208 18.14 8.21 1.74
CA TYR A 208 17.62 9.18 2.69
C TYR A 208 16.32 9.76 2.16
N LEU A 209 15.36 9.99 3.05
CA LEU A 209 14.05 10.56 2.70
C LEU A 209 13.86 11.88 3.45
N ARG A 210 13.44 12.91 2.72
CA ARG A 210 13.10 14.20 3.34
C ARG A 210 11.69 14.14 3.92
N VAL A 211 11.58 14.29 5.24
CA VAL A 211 10.30 14.21 5.97
C VAL A 211 9.75 15.56 6.43
N SER A 212 10.49 16.64 6.20
CA SER A 212 10.08 17.99 6.58
C SER A 212 10.46 19.05 5.55
N LYS A 213 9.62 20.08 5.43
CA LYS A 213 9.97 21.31 4.69
C LYS A 213 11.21 21.98 5.28
N HIS A 214 11.41 21.88 6.59
CA HIS A 214 12.48 22.55 7.34
C HIS A 214 13.81 21.76 7.37
N GLY A 215 13.95 20.71 6.55
CA GLY A 215 15.24 20.01 6.41
C GLY A 215 15.48 18.94 7.46
N VAL A 216 14.44 18.17 7.80
CA VAL A 216 14.60 16.91 8.54
C VAL A 216 14.64 15.76 7.53
N TRP A 217 15.69 14.97 7.63
CA TRP A 217 15.94 13.79 6.82
C TRP A 217 15.93 12.54 7.68
N VAL A 218 15.53 11.42 7.09
CA VAL A 218 15.48 10.13 7.78
C VAL A 218 16.08 9.08 6.88
N HIS A 219 16.95 8.24 7.43
CA HIS A 219 17.52 7.10 6.72
C HIS A 219 16.41 6.10 6.35
N ARG A 220 16.42 5.57 5.12
CA ARG A 220 15.37 4.67 4.59
C ARG A 220 15.16 3.40 5.43
N LYS A 221 16.21 2.89 6.07
CA LYS A 221 16.10 1.80 7.08
C LYS A 221 15.06 2.09 8.18
N ILE A 222 14.90 3.33 8.62
CA ILE A 222 13.84 3.68 9.58
C ILE A 222 12.45 3.60 8.95
N ALA A 223 12.30 3.93 7.66
CA ALA A 223 11.05 3.71 6.95
C ALA A 223 10.72 2.22 6.78
N LEU A 224 11.74 1.38 6.57
CA LEU A 224 11.58 -0.08 6.60
C LEU A 224 11.17 -0.58 7.99
N SER A 225 11.71 0.00 9.06
CA SER A 225 11.23 -0.27 10.42
C SER A 225 9.78 0.14 10.62
N GLN A 226 9.35 1.28 10.05
CA GLN A 226 7.94 1.72 10.09
C GLN A 226 7.01 0.75 9.37
N GLU A 227 7.42 0.26 8.20
CA GLU A 227 6.71 -0.78 7.47
C GLU A 227 6.59 -2.08 8.27
N ASN A 228 7.69 -2.54 8.88
CA ASN A 228 7.68 -3.73 9.71
C ASN A 228 6.77 -3.55 10.93
N ALA A 229 6.80 -2.37 11.56
CA ALA A 229 5.94 -2.04 12.68
C ALA A 229 4.45 -1.99 12.28
N LEU A 230 4.15 -1.48 11.09
CA LEU A 230 2.81 -1.54 10.51
C LEU A 230 2.36 -2.99 10.33
N HIS A 231 3.16 -3.80 9.65
CA HIS A 231 2.77 -5.17 9.29
C HIS A 231 2.69 -6.12 10.50
N ARG A 232 3.56 -5.95 11.52
CA ARG A 232 3.65 -6.87 12.68
C ARG A 232 2.82 -6.42 13.88
N PHE A 233 2.71 -5.12 14.11
CA PHE A 233 2.10 -4.56 15.32
C PHE A 233 0.91 -3.64 15.02
N HIS A 234 0.53 -3.48 13.74
CA HIS A 234 -0.51 -2.55 13.31
C HIS A 234 -0.25 -1.13 13.82
N SER A 235 1.03 -0.72 13.88
CA SER A 235 1.43 0.55 14.48
C SER A 235 0.94 1.74 13.66
N GLY A 236 0.36 2.73 14.34
CA GLY A 236 -0.04 4.00 13.74
C GLY A 236 1.12 4.97 13.60
N TRP A 237 0.95 6.05 12.84
CA TRP A 237 2.03 7.02 12.64
C TRP A 237 2.46 7.73 13.93
N SER A 238 1.54 7.96 14.88
CA SER A 238 1.86 8.52 16.21
C SER A 238 2.68 7.53 17.03
N ASN A 239 2.16 6.32 17.20
CA ASN A 239 2.81 5.29 18.04
C ASN A 239 4.21 4.95 17.52
N PHE A 240 4.42 4.92 16.21
CA PHE A 240 5.74 4.75 15.64
C PHE A 240 6.66 5.94 15.93
N ALA A 241 6.14 7.16 15.88
CA ALA A 241 6.93 8.35 16.20
C ALA A 241 7.33 8.36 17.68
N ASP A 242 6.40 8.06 18.58
CA ASP A 242 6.64 7.99 20.02
C ASP A 242 7.68 6.90 20.34
N TRP A 243 7.54 5.71 19.75
CA TRP A 243 8.54 4.64 19.89
C TRP A 243 9.94 5.05 19.43
N VAL A 244 10.05 5.77 18.30
CA VAL A 244 11.35 6.30 17.84
C VAL A 244 11.89 7.30 18.87
N ASN A 245 11.06 8.21 19.39
CA ASN A 245 11.48 9.24 20.34
C ASN A 245 11.97 8.62 21.67
N ASP A 246 11.23 7.64 22.18
CA ASP A 246 11.59 6.88 23.39
C ASP A 246 12.89 6.08 23.18
N THR A 247 13.15 5.64 21.95
CA THR A 247 14.39 4.94 21.60
C THR A 247 15.58 5.90 21.47
N THR A 248 15.35 7.12 20.96
CA THR A 248 16.45 8.09 20.77
C THR A 248 16.90 8.76 22.06
N ASN A 249 16.01 8.88 23.06
CA ASN A 249 16.27 9.57 24.34
C ASN A 249 16.86 11.00 24.19
N ASP A 250 16.64 11.66 23.06
CA ASP A 250 17.07 13.04 22.83
C ASP A 250 15.98 14.02 23.27
N ILE A 251 16.26 14.79 24.32
CA ILE A 251 15.33 15.75 24.92
C ILE A 251 15.07 16.94 23.97
N ASN A 252 16.00 17.25 23.08
CA ASN A 252 15.97 18.45 22.26
C ASN A 252 15.36 18.21 20.87
N MET A 253 15.28 16.96 20.42
CA MET A 253 14.79 16.65 19.08
C MET A 253 13.93 15.40 19.04
N SER A 254 12.75 15.53 18.43
CA SER A 254 11.77 14.46 18.30
C SER A 254 11.21 14.36 16.88
N LEU A 255 10.93 13.12 16.47
CA LEU A 255 10.14 12.82 15.30
C LEU A 255 8.67 13.11 15.62
N THR A 256 8.10 14.11 14.95
CA THR A 256 6.69 14.46 15.09
C THR A 256 5.79 13.46 14.35
N TYR A 257 4.54 13.34 14.78
CA TYR A 257 3.49 12.60 14.04
C TYR A 257 3.45 12.93 12.54
N ARG A 258 3.54 14.22 12.18
CA ARG A 258 3.49 14.66 10.77
C ARG A 258 4.73 14.21 9.98
N GLN A 259 5.90 14.17 10.61
CA GLN A 259 7.13 13.67 9.98
C GLN A 259 7.07 12.14 9.82
N SER A 260 6.58 11.41 10.82
CA SER A 260 6.32 9.97 10.73
C SER A 260 5.31 9.63 9.63
N GLN A 261 4.24 10.41 9.50
CA GLN A 261 3.27 10.26 8.41
C GLN A 261 3.89 10.60 7.04
N ARG A 262 4.73 11.64 6.96
CA ARG A 262 5.45 11.97 5.71
C ARG A 262 6.44 10.88 5.34
N LEU A 263 7.17 10.31 6.30
CA LEU A 263 8.08 9.17 6.09
C LEU A 263 7.35 7.99 5.47
N PHE A 264 6.20 7.64 6.04
CA PHE A 264 5.33 6.58 5.54
C PHE A 264 4.94 6.83 4.08
N ILE A 265 4.42 8.03 3.80
CA ILE A 265 3.93 8.37 2.45
C ILE A 265 5.08 8.43 1.46
N GLU A 266 6.23 8.99 1.80
CA GLU A 266 7.41 9.01 0.93
C GLU A 266 7.92 7.60 0.59
N HIS A 267 8.03 6.73 1.59
CA HIS A 267 8.48 5.35 1.42
C HIS A 267 7.50 4.54 0.58
N PHE A 268 6.22 4.52 0.95
CA PHE A 268 5.22 3.75 0.23
C PHE A 268 4.87 4.34 -1.13
N SER A 269 5.01 5.65 -1.35
CA SER A 269 4.88 6.23 -2.69
C SER A 269 5.88 5.60 -3.66
N ARG A 270 7.14 5.45 -3.24
CA ARG A 270 8.18 4.81 -4.06
C ARG A 270 7.87 3.33 -4.28
N ARG A 271 7.50 2.61 -3.23
CA ARG A 271 7.15 1.18 -3.33
C ARG A 271 5.98 0.94 -4.27
N LEU A 272 4.89 1.69 -4.12
CA LEU A 272 3.70 1.58 -4.95
C LEU A 272 4.02 1.92 -6.40
N LEU A 273 4.71 3.02 -6.68
CA LEU A 273 5.05 3.40 -8.05
C LEU A 273 5.98 2.39 -8.73
N VAL A 274 6.91 1.78 -7.99
CA VAL A 274 7.77 0.70 -8.48
C VAL A 274 6.93 -0.55 -8.77
N ALA A 275 6.11 -1.00 -7.83
CA ALA A 275 5.27 -2.18 -7.97
C ALA A 275 4.34 -2.06 -9.19
N HIS A 276 3.74 -0.89 -9.40
CA HIS A 276 2.84 -0.62 -10.52
C HIS A 276 3.55 -0.34 -11.86
N GLY A 277 4.88 -0.34 -11.91
CA GLY A 277 5.64 0.00 -13.13
C GLY A 277 5.44 1.45 -13.57
N LYS A 278 5.10 2.36 -12.65
CA LYS A 278 4.80 3.79 -12.91
C LYS A 278 5.95 4.71 -12.53
N THR A 279 7.18 4.18 -12.54
CA THR A 279 8.39 4.95 -12.22
C THR A 279 8.71 5.99 -13.29
N VAL A 280 8.36 5.70 -14.55
CA VAL A 280 8.49 6.60 -15.71
C VAL A 280 7.23 7.45 -15.84
N GLY A 281 7.38 8.76 -15.89
CA GLY A 281 6.29 9.71 -16.13
C GLY A 281 5.58 10.22 -14.87
N PHE A 282 5.78 9.61 -13.70
CA PHE A 282 5.26 10.16 -12.45
C PHE A 282 5.96 11.48 -12.08
N SER A 283 5.17 12.53 -11.86
CA SER A 283 5.67 13.79 -11.30
C SER A 283 4.59 14.50 -10.49
N CYS A 284 5.03 15.30 -9.51
CA CYS A 284 4.17 16.12 -8.68
C CYS A 284 4.71 17.56 -8.58
N GLU A 285 4.01 18.43 -7.86
CA GLU A 285 4.50 19.79 -7.63
C GLU A 285 5.80 19.77 -6.80
N ALA A 286 6.75 20.67 -7.10
CA ALA A 286 7.98 20.74 -6.34
C ALA A 286 7.73 21.09 -4.87
N HIS A 287 8.35 20.33 -3.97
CA HIS A 287 8.16 20.44 -2.52
C HIS A 287 6.68 20.30 -2.12
N ALA A 288 5.95 19.44 -2.83
CA ALA A 288 4.55 19.15 -2.59
C ALA A 288 4.27 18.84 -1.12
N ARG A 289 3.18 19.42 -0.61
CA ARG A 289 2.60 19.01 0.67
C ARG A 289 2.32 17.51 0.64
N MET A 290 2.41 16.87 1.80
CA MET A 290 2.17 15.43 1.96
C MET A 290 0.87 14.94 1.33
N GLN A 291 -0.23 15.65 1.55
CA GLN A 291 -1.53 15.30 0.97
C GLN A 291 -1.55 15.39 -0.57
N VAL A 292 -0.77 16.30 -1.16
CA VAL A 292 -0.66 16.43 -2.62
C VAL A 292 0.11 15.25 -3.21
N LEU A 293 1.20 14.82 -2.57
CA LEU A 293 1.94 13.63 -2.99
C LEU A 293 1.05 12.38 -2.89
N ALA A 294 0.40 12.16 -1.74
CA ALA A 294 -0.50 11.03 -1.53
C ALA A 294 -1.64 11.01 -2.56
N ALA A 295 -2.27 12.16 -2.83
CA ALA A 295 -3.31 12.28 -3.85
C ALA A 295 -2.78 11.92 -5.24
N LYS A 296 -1.60 12.43 -5.64
CA LYS A 296 -1.02 12.11 -6.95
C LYS A 296 -0.68 10.63 -7.11
N VAL A 297 -0.19 9.97 -6.06
CA VAL A 297 0.04 8.52 -6.10
C VAL A 297 -1.28 7.76 -6.13
N ARG A 298 -2.29 8.20 -5.35
CA ARG A 298 -3.63 7.63 -5.37
C ARG A 298 -4.25 7.63 -6.76
N GLU A 299 -4.14 8.74 -7.51
CA GLU A 299 -4.65 8.79 -8.89
C GLU A 299 -3.97 7.78 -9.83
N VAL A 300 -2.78 7.30 -9.47
CA VAL A 300 -2.03 6.28 -10.24
C VAL A 300 -2.40 4.86 -9.82
N VAL A 301 -2.54 4.60 -8.52
CA VAL A 301 -2.79 3.24 -8.00
C VAL A 301 -4.27 2.88 -7.90
N GLY A 302 -5.15 3.87 -7.86
CA GLY A 302 -6.60 3.68 -7.79
C GLY A 302 -7.28 4.61 -6.77
N LYS A 303 -8.19 5.46 -7.26
CA LYS A 303 -9.07 6.32 -6.45
C LYS A 303 -10.43 5.64 -6.29
N ASN A 304 -10.93 5.53 -5.07
CA ASN A 304 -12.16 4.80 -4.72
C ASN A 304 -12.15 3.29 -5.02
N GLY A 305 -11.00 2.77 -5.44
CA GLY A 305 -10.76 1.38 -5.74
C GLY A 305 -9.51 1.24 -6.60
N GLY A 306 -8.80 0.14 -6.46
CA GLY A 306 -7.55 -0.11 -7.16
C GLY A 306 -7.25 -1.59 -7.34
N ILE A 307 -6.52 -1.90 -8.39
CA ILE A 307 -6.01 -3.25 -8.71
C ILE A 307 -4.60 -3.36 -8.13
N ILE A 308 -4.30 -4.45 -7.45
CA ILE A 308 -2.99 -4.66 -6.83
C ILE A 308 -1.98 -5.08 -7.91
N ALA A 309 -0.81 -4.46 -7.86
CA ALA A 309 0.26 -4.72 -8.82
C ALA A 309 0.62 -6.22 -8.87
N GLY A 310 0.73 -6.77 -10.09
CA GLY A 310 1.08 -8.17 -10.33
C GLY A 310 -0.05 -9.18 -10.06
N ALA A 311 -1.08 -8.82 -9.29
CA ALA A 311 -2.07 -9.77 -8.80
C ALA A 311 -2.90 -10.44 -9.92
N MET A 312 -3.20 -9.73 -11.02
CA MET A 312 -3.98 -10.30 -12.14
C MET A 312 -3.33 -11.53 -12.79
N ARG A 313 -1.99 -11.55 -12.80
CA ARG A 313 -1.17 -12.62 -13.39
C ARG A 313 -0.69 -13.65 -12.35
N HIS A 314 -1.08 -13.48 -11.09
CA HIS A 314 -0.76 -14.46 -10.06
C HIS A 314 -1.40 -15.82 -10.40
N GLY A 315 -0.62 -16.89 -10.22
CA GLY A 315 -1.05 -18.27 -10.31
C GLY A 315 -0.21 -19.13 -9.38
N CYS A 316 -0.87 -19.97 -8.61
CA CYS A 316 -0.25 -20.94 -7.71
C CYS A 316 -1.19 -22.14 -7.55
N MET A 317 -0.68 -23.26 -7.07
CA MET A 317 -1.45 -24.50 -6.90
C MET A 317 -2.64 -24.37 -5.92
N ASP A 318 -2.67 -23.31 -5.09
CA ASP A 318 -3.78 -23.06 -4.14
C ASP A 318 -4.93 -22.28 -4.78
N CYS A 319 -4.72 -21.62 -5.93
CA CYS A 319 -5.75 -20.83 -6.62
C CYS A 319 -5.93 -21.19 -8.09
N THR A 320 -5.09 -22.08 -8.61
CA THR A 320 -5.03 -22.48 -10.01
C THR A 320 -4.76 -23.98 -10.11
N HIS A 321 -5.54 -24.68 -10.92
CA HIS A 321 -5.25 -26.07 -11.29
C HIS A 321 -5.67 -26.37 -12.73
N VAL A 322 -5.21 -27.50 -13.27
CA VAL A 322 -5.61 -27.99 -14.59
C VAL A 322 -7.11 -28.27 -14.58
N LYS A 323 -7.80 -27.85 -15.63
CA LYS A 323 -9.27 -27.99 -15.71
C LYS A 323 -9.65 -29.48 -15.64
N ARG A 324 -10.59 -29.82 -14.76
CA ARG A 324 -11.07 -31.20 -14.58
C ARG A 324 -12.30 -31.45 -15.44
N TYR A 325 -12.53 -32.70 -15.82
CA TYR A 325 -13.62 -33.09 -16.73
C TYR A 325 -14.44 -34.21 -16.12
N ARG A 326 -15.70 -34.33 -16.54
CA ARG A 326 -16.58 -35.38 -16.01
C ARG A 326 -16.11 -36.75 -16.52
N GLU A 327 -15.87 -37.68 -15.60
CA GLU A 327 -15.51 -39.07 -15.92
C GLU A 327 -16.74 -39.97 -15.80
N GLY A 328 -17.31 -40.38 -16.93
CA GLY A 328 -18.40 -41.39 -16.98
C GLY A 328 -19.74 -41.03 -16.33
N GLU A 329 -20.71 -41.95 -16.40
CA GLU A 329 -21.98 -41.85 -15.70
C GLU A 329 -21.77 -42.20 -14.22
N VAL A 330 -21.87 -41.20 -13.33
CA VAL A 330 -21.85 -41.43 -11.89
C VAL A 330 -23.20 -42.01 -11.48
N ASN A 331 -23.23 -43.28 -11.08
CA ASN A 331 -24.38 -43.86 -10.39
C ASN A 331 -24.60 -43.07 -9.09
N VAL A 332 -25.76 -42.43 -8.96
CA VAL A 332 -26.17 -41.57 -7.82
C VAL A 332 -26.41 -42.39 -6.53
N GLY A 333 -25.83 -43.60 -6.41
CA GLY A 333 -26.11 -44.57 -5.36
C GLY A 333 -25.23 -44.50 -4.13
N ASP A 334 -23.99 -44.01 -4.23
CA ASP A 334 -22.99 -44.08 -3.14
C ASP A 334 -22.36 -42.71 -2.85
N ALA A 335 -23.18 -41.71 -2.56
CA ALA A 335 -22.68 -40.42 -2.09
C ALA A 335 -22.22 -40.53 -0.62
N ALA A 336 -20.93 -40.82 -0.41
CA ALA A 336 -20.28 -40.60 0.88
C ALA A 336 -20.35 -39.10 1.23
N GLY A 337 -20.90 -38.79 2.41
CA GLY A 337 -21.20 -37.43 2.84
C GLY A 337 -19.98 -36.52 2.87
N VAL A 338 -20.18 -35.26 2.47
CA VAL A 338 -19.20 -34.19 2.64
C VAL A 338 -19.13 -33.84 4.14
N VAL A 339 -17.95 -33.92 4.75
CA VAL A 339 -17.75 -33.45 6.12
C VAL A 339 -18.00 -31.94 6.17
N GLY A 340 -19.11 -31.54 6.80
CA GLY A 340 -19.43 -30.14 7.11
C GLY A 340 -20.69 -29.55 6.46
N SER A 341 -21.48 -30.32 5.71
CA SER A 341 -22.75 -29.83 5.17
C SER A 341 -23.78 -30.96 5.01
N GLU A 342 -24.58 -31.20 6.06
CA GLU A 342 -25.84 -31.95 5.92
C GLU A 342 -27.03 -31.01 6.17
N PRO A 343 -27.67 -30.47 5.13
CA PRO A 343 -29.11 -30.33 5.16
C PRO A 343 -29.71 -31.72 4.94
N GLY A 344 -30.53 -32.19 5.88
CA GLY A 344 -31.27 -33.45 5.73
C GLY A 344 -32.11 -33.49 4.44
N PRO A 345 -32.55 -34.69 4.01
CA PRO A 345 -33.28 -34.86 2.76
C PRO A 345 -34.56 -34.02 2.76
N ILE A 346 -34.64 -33.04 1.86
CA ILE A 346 -35.83 -32.22 1.67
C ILE A 346 -36.78 -32.97 0.73
N ASP A 347 -38.01 -33.21 1.20
CA ASP A 347 -39.06 -33.86 0.43
C ASP A 347 -39.40 -33.04 -0.84
N PRO A 348 -39.15 -33.57 -2.06
CA PRO A 348 -39.41 -32.87 -3.32
C PRO A 348 -40.88 -32.49 -3.51
N ALA A 349 -41.81 -33.13 -2.79
CA ALA A 349 -43.25 -32.92 -2.97
C ALA A 349 -43.80 -31.64 -2.31
N LEU A 350 -43.00 -30.92 -1.52
CA LEU A 350 -43.45 -29.76 -0.72
C LEU A 350 -42.92 -28.40 -1.20
N ILE A 351 -42.15 -28.35 -2.30
CA ILE A 351 -41.49 -27.12 -2.76
C ILE A 351 -42.16 -26.58 -4.03
N GLN A 352 -42.76 -25.39 -3.94
CA GLN A 352 -42.98 -24.57 -5.13
C GLN A 352 -41.64 -23.97 -5.54
N GLU A 353 -41.03 -24.54 -6.58
CA GLU A 353 -39.74 -24.09 -7.11
C GLU A 353 -39.87 -22.69 -7.72
N GLU A 354 -38.97 -21.79 -7.35
CA GLU A 354 -38.89 -20.50 -8.05
C GLU A 354 -38.33 -20.73 -9.47
N PRO A 355 -38.99 -20.21 -10.51
CA PRO A 355 -38.55 -20.42 -11.89
C PRO A 355 -37.23 -19.70 -12.16
N LEU A 356 -36.39 -20.31 -13.01
CA LEU A 356 -35.18 -19.68 -13.53
C LEU A 356 -35.52 -18.37 -14.25
N PRO A 357 -34.64 -17.36 -14.26
CA PRO A 357 -34.81 -16.16 -15.07
C PRO A 357 -35.02 -16.52 -16.54
N ALA A 358 -35.95 -15.85 -17.23
CA ALA A 358 -36.36 -16.19 -18.60
C ALA A 358 -35.21 -16.28 -19.63
N ASN A 359 -34.14 -15.51 -19.41
CA ASN A 359 -32.97 -15.48 -20.29
C ASN A 359 -31.86 -16.45 -19.86
N MET A 360 -32.07 -17.27 -18.82
CA MET A 360 -31.09 -18.24 -18.36
C MET A 360 -31.27 -19.59 -19.08
N PRO A 361 -30.21 -20.20 -19.63
CA PRO A 361 -30.31 -21.52 -20.23
C PRO A 361 -30.81 -22.56 -19.21
N HIS A 362 -31.79 -23.39 -19.59
CA HIS A 362 -32.31 -24.44 -18.71
C HIS A 362 -31.32 -25.58 -18.47
N VAL A 363 -30.39 -25.82 -19.41
CA VAL A 363 -29.40 -26.90 -19.32
C VAL A 363 -27.99 -26.29 -19.20
N LEU A 364 -27.22 -26.79 -18.24
CA LEU A 364 -25.80 -26.46 -18.10
C LEU A 364 -24.99 -27.20 -19.19
N PRO A 365 -24.09 -26.51 -19.92
CA PRO A 365 -23.15 -27.18 -20.81
C PRO A 365 -22.34 -28.23 -20.05
N ARG A 366 -22.23 -29.43 -20.61
CA ARG A 366 -21.40 -30.50 -20.02
C ARG A 366 -19.93 -30.15 -20.22
N GLN A 367 -19.15 -30.30 -19.15
CA GLN A 367 -17.71 -30.10 -19.17
C GLN A 367 -17.00 -31.37 -19.64
N GLU A 368 -16.89 -31.52 -20.96
CA GLU A 368 -16.30 -32.69 -21.63
C GLU A 368 -14.81 -32.51 -21.91
N LYS A 369 -14.07 -33.62 -21.86
CA LYS A 369 -12.62 -33.63 -22.08
C LYS A 369 -12.30 -33.23 -23.54
N PRO A 370 -11.33 -32.32 -23.77
CA PRO A 370 -10.93 -31.95 -25.12
C PRO A 370 -10.29 -33.12 -25.86
N ALA A 371 -10.29 -33.05 -27.20
CA ALA A 371 -9.69 -34.08 -28.05
C ALA A 371 -8.17 -34.21 -27.79
N PRO A 372 -7.57 -35.39 -28.03
CA PRO A 372 -6.11 -35.58 -27.90
C PRO A 372 -5.33 -34.51 -28.70
N GLY A 373 -4.33 -33.89 -28.06
CA GLY A 373 -3.52 -32.81 -28.66
C GLY A 373 -4.12 -31.40 -28.57
N GLN A 374 -5.31 -31.24 -27.98
CA GLN A 374 -5.87 -29.91 -27.67
C GLN A 374 -5.55 -29.46 -26.25
N PRO A 375 -5.42 -28.15 -25.99
CA PRO A 375 -5.15 -27.61 -24.66
C PRO A 375 -6.23 -28.04 -23.65
N CYS A 376 -5.80 -28.68 -22.55
CA CYS A 376 -6.69 -29.02 -21.44
C CYS A 376 -7.21 -27.78 -20.70
N GLY A 377 -6.52 -26.65 -20.79
CA GLY A 377 -6.91 -25.43 -20.11
C GLY A 377 -6.76 -25.52 -18.57
N TYR A 378 -7.05 -24.40 -17.90
CA TYR A 378 -6.90 -24.28 -16.46
C TYR A 378 -8.07 -23.53 -15.84
N THR A 379 -8.23 -23.74 -14.54
CA THR A 379 -9.28 -23.13 -13.73
C THR A 379 -8.65 -22.23 -12.67
N ARG A 380 -9.24 -21.04 -12.47
CA ARG A 380 -8.91 -20.16 -11.35
C ARG A 380 -10.15 -19.73 -10.57
N LEU A 381 -10.02 -19.64 -9.25
CA LEU A 381 -11.07 -19.19 -8.36
C LEU A 381 -10.66 -17.91 -7.61
N SER A 382 -11.55 -16.92 -7.65
CA SER A 382 -11.47 -15.75 -6.78
C SER A 382 -12.61 -15.75 -5.76
N VAL A 383 -12.39 -15.08 -4.64
CA VAL A 383 -13.34 -14.89 -3.55
C VAL A 383 -13.48 -13.40 -3.34
N MET A 384 -14.71 -12.91 -3.16
CA MET A 384 -14.97 -11.51 -2.84
C MET A 384 -15.85 -11.37 -1.61
N ASP A 385 -15.65 -10.29 -0.87
CA ASP A 385 -16.48 -9.94 0.29
C ASP A 385 -16.45 -8.44 0.59
N GLY A 386 -17.48 -7.96 1.29
CA GLY A 386 -17.65 -6.60 1.78
C GLY A 386 -17.33 -6.45 3.26
N LYS A 387 -16.19 -5.84 3.60
CA LYS A 387 -15.82 -5.58 4.98
C LYS A 387 -16.23 -4.21 5.47
N SER A 388 -16.80 -4.11 6.68
CA SER A 388 -17.10 -2.84 7.36
C SER A 388 -15.84 -2.08 7.84
N LEU A 389 -14.92 -1.75 6.93
CA LEU A 389 -13.83 -0.79 7.12
C LEU A 389 -14.28 0.54 6.56
N LYS A 390 -14.42 1.53 7.43
CA LYS A 390 -15.15 2.76 7.12
C LYS A 390 -14.25 3.98 7.30
N HIS A 391 -14.39 4.97 6.43
CA HIS A 391 -13.95 6.36 6.69
C HIS A 391 -15.14 7.32 6.58
N HIS A 392 -14.95 8.53 7.10
CA HIS A 392 -16.00 9.54 7.08
C HIS A 392 -16.17 10.20 5.69
N LYS A 393 -17.44 10.49 5.35
CA LYS A 393 -17.91 11.21 4.17
C LYS A 393 -18.91 12.29 4.59
N CYS A 394 -19.29 13.15 3.65
CA CYS A 394 -20.33 14.17 3.87
C CYS A 394 -21.58 13.60 4.57
N ALA A 395 -22.18 14.39 5.47
CA ALA A 395 -23.36 14.02 6.25
C ALA A 395 -24.62 13.80 5.39
N LEU A 396 -24.67 14.35 4.18
CA LEU A 396 -25.77 14.14 3.23
C LEU A 396 -25.70 12.73 2.64
N ASP A 397 -26.86 12.07 2.59
CA ASP A 397 -27.04 10.68 2.13
C ASP A 397 -26.43 10.45 0.75
N ASP A 398 -26.81 11.30 -0.20
CA ASP A 398 -26.42 11.18 -1.60
C ASP A 398 -24.99 11.64 -1.90
N CYS A 399 -24.32 12.26 -0.94
CA CYS A 399 -23.00 12.85 -1.17
C CYS A 399 -21.88 11.88 -0.80
N GLU A 400 -20.98 11.65 -1.76
CA GLU A 400 -19.73 10.88 -1.60
C GLU A 400 -18.53 11.78 -1.30
N GLY A 401 -18.76 13.10 -1.22
CA GLY A 401 -17.71 14.10 -1.09
C GLY A 401 -16.89 13.93 0.20
N PRO A 402 -15.56 14.10 0.12
CA PRO A 402 -14.68 14.03 1.29
C PRO A 402 -14.92 15.23 2.20
N LEU A 403 -14.78 15.01 3.52
CA LEU A 403 -14.90 16.10 4.50
C LEU A 403 -13.79 17.14 4.34
N VAL A 404 -14.14 18.43 4.47
CA VAL A 404 -13.14 19.52 4.55
C VAL A 404 -12.31 19.39 5.83
N ASN A 405 -12.99 19.10 6.94
CA ASN A 405 -12.37 18.83 8.22
C ASN A 405 -12.72 17.40 8.66
N PHE A 406 -11.76 16.50 8.55
CA PHE A 406 -11.97 15.09 8.88
C PHE A 406 -12.08 14.81 10.38
N LYS A 407 -11.63 15.72 11.26
CA LYS A 407 -11.60 15.49 12.71
C LYS A 407 -12.98 15.65 13.35
N ASN A 408 -13.67 16.74 13.02
CA ASN A 408 -14.96 17.09 13.60
C ASN A 408 -15.90 17.79 12.61
N GLY A 409 -15.57 17.80 11.31
CA GLY A 409 -16.44 18.36 10.27
C GLY A 409 -17.56 17.39 9.87
N ARG A 410 -18.63 17.96 9.30
CA ARG A 410 -19.82 17.21 8.84
C ARG A 410 -19.99 17.22 7.32
N PHE A 411 -19.44 18.22 6.65
CA PHE A 411 -19.71 18.47 5.23
C PHE A 411 -18.44 18.50 4.38
N CYS A 412 -18.62 18.18 3.10
CA CYS A 412 -17.61 18.40 2.06
C CYS A 412 -17.60 19.86 1.60
N GLU A 413 -16.64 20.21 0.74
CA GLU A 413 -16.46 21.58 0.25
C GLU A 413 -17.71 22.14 -0.42
N ALA A 414 -18.37 21.34 -1.28
CA ALA A 414 -19.59 21.73 -1.98
C ALA A 414 -20.82 21.92 -1.07
N HIS A 415 -20.79 21.35 0.15
CA HIS A 415 -21.90 21.42 1.09
C HIS A 415 -21.52 22.16 2.38
N LEU A 416 -20.45 22.94 2.35
CA LEU A 416 -19.93 23.59 3.55
C LEU A 416 -20.92 24.62 4.12
N ASP A 417 -21.78 25.20 3.28
CA ASP A 417 -22.80 26.18 3.67
C ASP A 417 -23.84 25.58 4.63
N TYR A 418 -24.14 24.29 4.51
CA TYR A 418 -25.04 23.57 5.44
C TYR A 418 -24.51 23.52 6.87
N ARG A 419 -23.24 23.87 7.12
CA ARG A 419 -22.72 24.02 8.50
C ARG A 419 -23.43 25.09 9.29
N SER A 420 -23.98 26.11 8.61
CA SER A 420 -24.63 27.29 9.21
C SER A 420 -26.15 27.14 9.33
N ILE A 421 -26.68 26.00 8.88
CA ILE A 421 -28.10 25.68 8.84
C ILE A 421 -28.38 24.58 9.87
N CYS A 422 -29.58 24.59 10.45
CA CYS A 422 -30.05 23.56 11.36
C CYS A 422 -29.86 22.17 10.76
N GLY A 423 -29.23 21.28 11.52
CA GLY A 423 -28.88 19.92 11.11
C GLY A 423 -30.07 18.97 10.94
N ILE A 424 -31.30 19.46 10.92
CA ILE A 424 -32.52 18.69 10.69
C ILE A 424 -33.08 19.13 9.34
N ILE A 425 -33.25 18.20 8.41
CA ILE A 425 -33.76 18.49 7.08
C ILE A 425 -35.26 18.12 7.04
N PRO A 426 -36.17 19.01 6.56
CA PRO A 426 -35.90 20.23 5.78
C PRO A 426 -36.01 21.58 6.55
N CYS A 427 -35.69 21.65 7.85
CA CYS A 427 -35.91 22.85 8.69
C CYS A 427 -35.42 24.17 8.05
N GLY A 428 -34.20 24.21 7.52
CA GLY A 428 -33.67 25.37 6.78
C GLY A 428 -33.33 26.62 7.61
N ARG A 429 -33.68 26.69 8.90
CA ARG A 429 -33.36 27.83 9.78
C ARG A 429 -31.86 27.88 10.12
N PRO A 430 -31.27 29.07 10.35
CA PRO A 430 -29.88 29.20 10.78
C PRO A 430 -29.64 28.61 12.17
N ILE A 431 -28.40 28.20 12.44
CA ILE A 431 -27.98 27.74 13.77
C ILE A 431 -27.90 28.88 14.79
N VAL A 432 -28.07 28.54 16.08
CA VAL A 432 -28.08 29.54 17.18
C VAL A 432 -26.71 30.19 17.39
N SER A 433 -25.63 29.42 17.24
CA SER A 433 -24.25 29.89 17.42
C SER A 433 -23.30 29.07 16.54
N ALA A 434 -22.05 29.53 16.34
CA ALA A 434 -21.08 28.86 15.48
C ALA A 434 -20.77 27.40 15.86
N ASP A 435 -20.94 27.06 17.15
CA ASP A 435 -20.72 25.71 17.67
C ASP A 435 -22.02 24.89 17.77
N ALA A 436 -23.18 25.50 17.50
CA ALA A 436 -24.47 24.82 17.53
C ALA A 436 -24.71 23.99 16.26
N VAL A 437 -25.44 22.89 16.42
CA VAL A 437 -25.81 21.99 15.30
C VAL A 437 -27.25 22.23 14.84
N THR A 438 -28.09 22.86 15.67
CA THR A 438 -29.52 23.11 15.43
C THR A 438 -29.86 24.59 15.50
N CYS A 439 -31.06 24.95 15.04
CA CYS A 439 -31.66 26.26 15.29
C CYS A 439 -32.16 26.39 16.75
N ASP A 440 -32.84 27.50 17.03
CA ASP A 440 -33.43 27.88 18.32
C ASP A 440 -34.71 27.12 18.68
N ASP A 441 -35.16 26.21 17.82
CA ASP A 441 -36.36 25.41 18.06
C ASP A 441 -36.11 24.41 19.20
N PRO A 442 -36.88 24.48 20.30
CA PRO A 442 -36.72 23.58 21.46
C PRO A 442 -36.79 22.10 21.09
N THR A 443 -37.58 21.75 20.07
CA THR A 443 -37.75 20.37 19.59
C THR A 443 -36.48 19.87 18.94
N HIS A 444 -35.86 20.69 18.09
CA HIS A 444 -34.63 20.37 17.39
C HIS A 444 -33.44 20.25 18.36
N ILE A 445 -33.36 21.17 19.32
CA ILE A 445 -32.39 21.11 20.41
C ILE A 445 -32.57 19.81 21.21
N ALA A 446 -33.82 19.44 21.54
CA ALA A 446 -34.11 18.20 22.25
C ALA A 446 -33.70 16.95 21.45
N TRP A 447 -33.93 16.92 20.12
CA TRP A 447 -33.49 15.81 19.27
C TRP A 447 -31.96 15.69 19.21
N HIS A 448 -31.25 16.81 19.11
CA HIS A 448 -29.78 16.81 19.15
C HIS A 448 -29.27 16.35 20.51
N LYS A 449 -29.88 16.81 21.61
CA LYS A 449 -29.51 16.39 22.96
C LYS A 449 -29.78 14.90 23.19
N GLN A 450 -30.93 14.37 22.72
CA GLN A 450 -31.22 12.93 22.77
C GLN A 450 -30.19 12.12 21.98
N TYR A 451 -29.77 12.64 20.81
CA TYR A 451 -28.70 12.05 20.03
C TYR A 451 -27.39 12.03 20.83
N GLU A 452 -26.95 13.18 21.36
CA GLU A 452 -25.74 13.30 22.18
C GLU A 452 -25.78 12.36 23.39
N ASP A 453 -26.87 12.34 24.15
CA ASP A 453 -27.05 11.46 25.31
C ASP A 453 -26.92 9.98 24.94
N ARG A 454 -27.40 9.57 23.76
CA ARG A 454 -27.32 8.19 23.28
C ARG A 454 -25.89 7.77 22.90
N PHE A 455 -25.09 8.70 22.39
CA PHE A 455 -23.71 8.43 21.96
C PHE A 455 -22.66 8.74 23.04
N HIS A 456 -22.93 9.65 23.98
CA HIS A 456 -22.08 9.92 25.16
C HIS A 456 -22.21 8.84 26.25
N ARG A 457 -23.35 8.14 26.35
CA ARG A 457 -23.57 7.08 27.36
C ARG A 457 -22.93 5.72 27.02
N LEU A 458 -22.25 5.58 25.88
CA LEU A 458 -21.46 4.38 25.57
C LEU A 458 -20.10 4.43 26.28
N SER A 459 -20.11 4.42 27.62
CA SER A 459 -18.92 4.18 28.42
C SER A 459 -18.47 2.71 28.26
N PHE A 460 -17.18 2.42 28.46
CA PHE A 460 -16.60 1.07 28.37
C PHE A 460 -17.42 -0.01 29.14
N PRO A 461 -17.97 0.26 30.34
CA PRO A 461 -18.87 -0.67 31.04
C PRO A 461 -20.25 -0.86 30.36
N GLY A 462 -20.75 0.14 29.65
CA GLY A 462 -21.99 0.07 28.86
C GLY A 462 -21.82 -0.82 27.62
N VAL A 463 -20.67 -0.71 26.95
CA VAL A 463 -20.28 -1.57 25.82
C VAL A 463 -20.13 -3.04 26.26
N GLN A 464 -19.46 -3.29 27.39
CA GLN A 464 -19.37 -4.66 27.95
C GLN A 464 -20.72 -5.26 28.34
N ARG A 465 -21.70 -4.44 28.75
CA ARG A 465 -23.05 -4.90 29.08
C ARG A 465 -23.83 -5.31 27.83
N VAL A 466 -23.65 -4.60 26.72
CA VAL A 466 -24.23 -4.96 25.42
C VAL A 466 -23.56 -6.22 24.87
N ILE A 467 -22.23 -6.33 24.94
CA ILE A 467 -21.48 -7.52 24.53
C ILE A 467 -21.88 -8.74 25.37
N ARG A 468 -22.00 -8.60 26.70
CA ARG A 468 -22.48 -9.70 27.58
C ARG A 468 -23.93 -10.11 27.27
N ARG A 469 -24.81 -9.16 26.90
CA ARG A 469 -26.17 -9.47 26.45
C ARG A 469 -26.21 -10.19 25.10
N GLN A 470 -25.29 -9.87 24.20
CA GLN A 470 -25.15 -10.56 22.92
C GLN A 470 -24.56 -11.97 23.09
N MET A 471 -23.59 -12.15 24.00
CA MET A 471 -23.04 -13.48 24.34
C MET A 471 -24.01 -14.35 25.14
N ALA A 472 -24.89 -13.76 25.95
CA ALA A 472 -25.95 -14.48 26.66
C ALA A 472 -27.17 -14.82 25.77
N ALA A 473 -27.23 -14.27 24.56
CA ALA A 473 -28.27 -14.55 23.56
C ALA A 473 -27.78 -15.50 22.45
N GLY A 474 -26.79 -16.35 22.75
CA GLY A 474 -26.48 -17.50 21.91
C GLY A 474 -27.45 -18.63 22.21
N ASP A 475 -28.29 -18.97 21.23
CA ASP A 475 -28.83 -20.33 20.93
C ASP A 475 -30.13 -20.34 20.09
N ASP A 476 -30.47 -19.27 19.36
CA ASP A 476 -31.56 -19.34 18.36
C ASP A 476 -31.09 -18.85 16.98
N HIS A 477 -30.71 -19.81 16.14
CA HIS A 477 -30.12 -19.64 14.80
C HIS A 477 -31.15 -19.25 13.71
N SER A 478 -32.25 -18.59 14.05
CA SER A 478 -33.39 -18.40 13.13
C SER A 478 -33.87 -16.96 12.93
N HIS A 479 -33.05 -15.94 13.23
CA HIS A 479 -33.39 -14.56 12.90
C HIS A 479 -32.28 -13.83 12.16
N GLN A 480 -32.63 -13.43 10.93
CA GLN A 480 -31.99 -12.44 10.06
C GLN A 480 -31.05 -11.48 10.82
N LEU A 481 -29.85 -11.30 10.25
CA LEU A 481 -28.87 -10.25 10.51
C LEU A 481 -29.48 -8.83 10.43
N ARG A 482 -30.35 -8.47 11.37
CA ARG A 482 -30.62 -7.09 11.74
C ARG A 482 -29.82 -6.83 13.00
N GLY A 483 -28.56 -6.41 12.81
CA GLY A 483 -27.92 -5.60 13.84
C GLY A 483 -28.88 -4.47 14.25
N PRO A 484 -28.91 -4.03 15.52
CA PRO A 484 -29.87 -3.03 15.98
C PRO A 484 -29.82 -1.82 15.04
N SER A 485 -30.92 -1.60 14.32
CA SER A 485 -31.10 -0.40 13.51
C SER A 485 -31.04 0.81 14.44
N LEU A 486 -29.90 1.50 14.42
CA LEU A 486 -29.69 2.79 15.09
C LEU A 486 -30.30 3.94 14.27
N GLN A 487 -31.41 3.71 13.56
CA GLN A 487 -32.17 4.80 12.98
C GLN A 487 -33.00 5.44 14.09
N VAL A 488 -32.65 6.68 14.47
CA VAL A 488 -33.58 7.54 15.19
C VAL A 488 -34.69 7.86 14.20
N GLN A 489 -35.84 7.20 14.32
CA GLN A 489 -37.05 7.65 13.63
C GLN A 489 -37.44 9.00 14.25
N LEU A 490 -37.13 10.08 13.54
CA LEU A 490 -37.52 11.43 13.94
C LEU A 490 -39.03 11.59 13.74
N GLN A 491 -39.67 12.42 14.56
CA GLN A 491 -41.10 12.70 14.39
C GLN A 491 -41.34 13.54 13.14
N ALA A 492 -42.57 13.52 12.61
CA ALA A 492 -42.94 14.33 11.46
C ALA A 492 -42.69 15.83 11.73
N LEU A 493 -42.17 16.54 10.72
CA LEU A 493 -41.89 17.97 10.80
C LEU A 493 -42.76 18.69 9.75
N GLY A 494 -43.82 19.36 10.21
CA GLY A 494 -44.83 19.95 9.32
C GLY A 494 -45.48 18.88 8.44
N ASP A 495 -45.51 19.11 7.12
CA ASP A 495 -46.04 18.15 6.13
C ASP A 495 -45.07 17.01 5.79
N THR A 496 -43.88 16.96 6.38
CA THR A 496 -42.88 15.93 6.10
C THR A 496 -43.05 14.75 7.08
N PRO A 497 -43.40 13.54 6.60
CA PRO A 497 -43.48 12.34 7.44
C PRO A 497 -42.14 12.09 8.16
N GLY A 498 -42.20 11.59 9.40
CA GLY A 498 -41.01 11.39 10.24
C GLY A 498 -39.91 10.51 9.62
N GLU A 499 -40.30 9.55 8.77
CA GLU A 499 -39.37 8.70 8.00
C GLU A 499 -38.53 9.46 6.97
N LYS A 500 -39.00 10.64 6.54
CA LYS A 500 -38.29 11.53 5.60
C LYS A 500 -37.51 12.64 6.33
N VAL A 501 -37.70 12.79 7.64
CA VAL A 501 -36.92 13.73 8.45
C VAL A 501 -35.57 13.08 8.76
N VAL A 502 -34.51 13.66 8.19
CA VAL A 502 -33.13 13.18 8.37
C VAL A 502 -32.31 14.20 9.15
N HIS A 503 -31.34 13.70 9.92
CA HIS A 503 -30.39 14.55 10.63
C HIS A 503 -29.00 14.52 9.99
N THR A 504 -28.30 15.64 10.06
CA THR A 504 -26.90 15.81 9.65
C THR A 504 -25.99 16.08 10.84
N PHE A 505 -26.36 15.62 12.05
CA PHE A 505 -25.62 15.87 13.29
C PHE A 505 -24.17 15.37 13.28
N LYS A 506 -23.88 14.32 12.49
CA LYS A 506 -22.52 13.83 12.25
C LYS A 506 -22.28 13.58 10.77
N ALA A 507 -21.01 13.54 10.40
CA ALA A 507 -20.58 12.96 9.13
C ALA A 507 -21.07 11.51 8.98
N LYS A 508 -21.39 11.12 7.76
CA LYS A 508 -21.65 9.71 7.44
C LYS A 508 -20.34 8.97 7.24
N SER A 509 -20.44 7.67 7.02
CA SER A 509 -19.31 6.86 6.60
C SER A 509 -19.69 6.07 5.36
N ILE A 510 -18.68 5.57 4.65
CA ILE A 510 -18.90 4.55 3.62
C ILE A 510 -19.57 3.31 4.24
N TYR A 511 -20.26 2.54 3.41
CA TYR A 511 -20.95 1.33 3.84
C TYR A 511 -19.95 0.20 4.12
N CYS A 512 -19.12 -0.15 3.14
CA CYS A 512 -18.06 -1.15 3.30
C CYS A 512 -16.92 -0.90 2.30
N LEU A 513 -15.81 -1.58 2.54
CA LEU A 513 -14.74 -1.84 1.59
C LEU A 513 -15.03 -3.18 0.93
N GLN A 514 -15.26 -3.18 -0.37
CA GLN A 514 -15.33 -4.41 -1.16
C GLN A 514 -13.92 -4.87 -1.51
N THR A 515 -13.61 -6.14 -1.29
CA THR A 515 -12.33 -6.75 -1.67
C THR A 515 -12.55 -7.99 -2.52
N ILE A 516 -11.59 -8.27 -3.40
CA ILE A 516 -11.55 -9.52 -4.16
C ILE A 516 -10.11 -10.05 -4.17
N GLN A 517 -9.96 -11.35 -3.95
CA GLN A 517 -8.68 -12.05 -3.82
C GLN A 517 -8.75 -13.40 -4.52
N TRP A 518 -7.60 -13.96 -4.88
CA TRP A 518 -7.51 -15.35 -5.33
C TRP A 518 -7.76 -16.32 -4.18
N ALA A 519 -8.15 -17.56 -4.46
CA ALA A 519 -8.39 -18.61 -3.45
C ALA A 519 -7.15 -18.97 -2.59
N CYS A 520 -5.96 -18.49 -2.97
CA CYS A 520 -4.73 -18.59 -2.16
C CYS A 520 -4.59 -17.45 -1.13
N GLY A 521 -5.43 -16.42 -1.23
CA GLY A 521 -5.45 -15.23 -0.40
C GLY A 521 -4.74 -14.01 -1.00
N VAL A 522 -4.14 -14.10 -2.19
CA VAL A 522 -3.50 -12.93 -2.83
C VAL A 522 -4.58 -11.91 -3.23
N PRO A 523 -4.53 -10.67 -2.71
CA PRO A 523 -5.52 -9.65 -3.01
C PRO A 523 -5.37 -9.18 -4.45
N ILE A 524 -6.48 -9.14 -5.18
CA ILE A 524 -6.54 -8.72 -6.59
C ILE A 524 -6.90 -7.24 -6.66
N ALA A 525 -7.98 -6.84 -5.97
CA ALA A 525 -8.47 -5.48 -6.01
C ALA A 525 -9.33 -5.14 -4.79
N TRP A 526 -9.58 -3.85 -4.61
CA TRP A 526 -10.50 -3.33 -3.61
C TRP A 526 -11.30 -2.15 -4.18
N GLY A 527 -12.46 -1.84 -3.57
CA GLY A 527 -13.34 -0.74 -3.96
C GLY A 527 -14.19 -0.24 -2.79
N LYS A 528 -14.65 1.01 -2.85
CA LYS A 528 -15.56 1.58 -1.84
C LYS A 528 -17.02 1.38 -2.24
N CYS A 529 -17.81 0.85 -1.31
CA CYS A 529 -19.27 0.93 -1.38
C CYS A 529 -19.75 2.08 -0.48
N TYR A 530 -20.28 3.15 -1.08
CA TYR A 530 -20.62 4.37 -0.33
C TYR A 530 -21.95 4.29 0.41
N ARG A 531 -22.95 3.60 -0.15
CA ARG A 531 -24.33 3.59 0.37
C ARG A 531 -24.77 2.19 0.80
N SER A 532 -24.46 1.21 -0.03
CA SER A 532 -24.89 -0.18 0.13
C SER A 532 -23.97 -1.08 -0.65
N GLU A 533 -23.85 -2.33 -0.22
CA GLU A 533 -23.28 -3.38 -1.05
C GLU A 533 -24.39 -3.99 -1.92
N SER A 534 -24.81 -3.23 -2.93
CA SER A 534 -25.87 -3.62 -3.86
C SER A 534 -25.30 -4.36 -5.07
N THR A 535 -26.05 -5.30 -5.65
CA THR A 535 -25.63 -6.06 -6.84
C THR A 535 -25.15 -5.22 -8.03
N PRO A 536 -25.73 -4.03 -8.36
CA PRO A 536 -25.20 -3.20 -9.45
C PRO A 536 -23.82 -2.60 -9.13
N GLN A 537 -23.56 -2.27 -7.87
CA GLN A 537 -22.25 -1.74 -7.44
C GLN A 537 -21.19 -2.83 -7.47
N VAL A 538 -21.54 -4.04 -7.02
CA VAL A 538 -20.65 -5.21 -7.07
C VAL A 538 -20.32 -5.57 -8.52
N LEU A 539 -21.32 -5.61 -9.42
CA LEU A 539 -21.09 -5.83 -10.85
C LEU A 539 -20.19 -4.75 -11.45
N SER A 540 -20.46 -3.47 -11.16
CA SER A 540 -19.61 -2.35 -11.61
C SER A 540 -18.17 -2.49 -11.10
N PHE A 541 -17.99 -2.96 -9.87
CA PHE A 541 -16.68 -3.20 -9.27
C PHE A 541 -15.92 -4.31 -10.01
N ILE A 542 -16.48 -5.52 -10.13
CA ILE A 542 -15.78 -6.63 -10.81
C ILE A 542 -15.54 -6.32 -12.30
N SER A 543 -16.50 -5.68 -12.99
CA SER A 543 -16.31 -5.31 -14.39
C SER A 543 -15.19 -4.28 -14.58
N LYS A 544 -14.97 -3.36 -13.62
CA LYS A 544 -13.82 -2.44 -13.63
C LYS A 544 -12.50 -3.16 -13.39
N VAL A 545 -12.45 -4.15 -12.51
CA VAL A 545 -11.22 -4.89 -12.19
C VAL A 545 -10.69 -5.65 -13.41
N TRP A 546 -11.58 -6.27 -14.20
CA TRP A 546 -11.20 -7.03 -15.40
C TRP A 546 -11.43 -6.29 -16.73
N ALA A 547 -11.66 -4.98 -16.71
CA ALA A 547 -11.92 -4.20 -17.94
C ALA A 547 -10.74 -4.29 -18.93
N ASP A 548 -9.52 -4.16 -18.42
CA ASP A 548 -8.28 -4.19 -19.22
C ASP A 548 -7.73 -5.62 -19.42
N TYR A 549 -8.34 -6.63 -18.80
CA TYR A 549 -7.88 -8.02 -18.78
C TYR A 549 -9.03 -9.03 -18.89
N PRO A 550 -9.91 -8.93 -19.91
CA PRO A 550 -11.07 -9.81 -20.04
C PRO A 550 -10.68 -11.30 -20.14
N GLU A 551 -9.52 -11.61 -20.70
CA GLU A 551 -8.96 -12.95 -20.82
C GLU A 551 -8.46 -13.54 -19.49
N LEU A 552 -8.21 -12.69 -18.49
CA LEU A 552 -7.75 -13.11 -17.17
C LEU A 552 -8.89 -13.19 -16.15
N ARG A 553 -10.15 -13.18 -16.59
CA ARG A 553 -11.28 -13.39 -15.69
C ARG A 553 -11.16 -14.74 -14.97
N PRO A 554 -11.54 -14.79 -13.69
CA PRO A 554 -11.61 -16.05 -12.96
C PRO A 554 -12.67 -16.95 -13.57
N SER A 555 -12.40 -18.25 -13.58
CA SER A 555 -13.38 -19.27 -13.96
C SER A 555 -14.52 -19.33 -12.93
N PHE A 556 -14.19 -19.07 -11.66
CA PHE A 556 -15.14 -19.05 -10.54
C PHE A 556 -14.98 -17.79 -9.69
N VAL A 557 -16.09 -17.16 -9.34
CA VAL A 557 -16.14 -16.06 -8.35
C VAL A 557 -17.03 -16.49 -7.20
N VAL A 558 -16.48 -16.53 -6.00
CA VAL A 558 -17.23 -16.79 -4.76
C VAL A 558 -17.71 -15.47 -4.17
N TYR A 559 -19.01 -15.41 -3.84
CA TYR A 559 -19.65 -14.25 -3.23
C TYR A 559 -20.93 -14.66 -2.48
N ASP A 560 -21.17 -14.09 -1.31
CA ASP A 560 -22.33 -14.43 -0.47
C ASP A 560 -23.66 -14.28 -1.22
N LYS A 561 -23.82 -13.20 -1.99
CA LYS A 561 -25.04 -12.94 -2.77
C LYS A 561 -24.87 -13.29 -4.25
N ALA A 562 -24.12 -14.36 -4.55
CA ALA A 562 -23.86 -14.79 -5.92
C ALA A 562 -25.13 -15.07 -6.73
N CYS A 563 -26.16 -15.68 -6.12
CA CYS A 563 -27.42 -15.94 -6.82
C CYS A 563 -28.14 -14.64 -7.23
N ASP A 564 -28.20 -13.65 -6.35
CA ASP A 564 -28.78 -12.33 -6.64
C ASP A 564 -27.96 -11.56 -7.69
N LEU A 565 -26.63 -11.65 -7.62
CA LEU A 565 -25.74 -11.04 -8.60
C LEU A 565 -25.94 -11.67 -9.97
N LEU A 566 -25.99 -13.00 -10.06
CA LEU A 566 -26.22 -13.72 -11.31
C LEU A 566 -27.60 -13.40 -11.89
N ARG A 567 -28.64 -13.38 -11.05
CA ARG A 567 -29.99 -12.97 -11.44
C ARG A 567 -30.00 -11.53 -11.98
N HIS A 568 -29.27 -10.62 -11.34
CA HIS A 568 -29.10 -9.24 -11.81
C HIS A 568 -28.41 -9.17 -13.18
N ILE A 569 -27.30 -9.88 -13.38
CA ILE A 569 -26.56 -9.88 -14.67
C ILE A 569 -27.48 -10.37 -15.80
N VAL A 570 -28.11 -11.54 -15.62
CA VAL A 570 -28.97 -12.15 -16.66
C VAL A 570 -30.19 -11.29 -17.01
N THR A 571 -30.75 -10.58 -16.02
CA THR A 571 -31.91 -9.70 -16.23
C THR A 571 -31.54 -8.37 -16.88
N GLN A 572 -30.33 -7.86 -16.64
CA GLN A 572 -29.85 -6.62 -17.27
C GLN A 572 -29.34 -6.85 -18.69
N ASP A 573 -28.50 -7.87 -18.88
CA ASP A 573 -27.90 -8.20 -20.17
C ASP A 573 -27.64 -9.71 -20.28
N ALA A 574 -28.46 -10.39 -21.07
CA ALA A 574 -28.32 -11.83 -21.33
C ALA A 574 -27.07 -12.18 -22.16
N THR A 575 -26.42 -11.19 -22.75
CA THR A 575 -25.19 -11.33 -23.55
C THR A 575 -23.93 -10.92 -22.81
N ASP A 576 -24.04 -10.59 -21.52
CA ASP A 576 -22.88 -10.20 -20.71
C ASP A 576 -21.81 -11.30 -20.74
N LEU A 577 -20.58 -10.91 -21.07
CA LEU A 577 -19.43 -11.80 -21.14
C LEU A 577 -19.17 -12.55 -19.82
N TRP A 578 -19.62 -12.03 -18.67
CA TRP A 578 -19.53 -12.74 -17.39
C TRP A 578 -20.30 -14.07 -17.41
N LEU A 579 -21.41 -14.15 -18.15
CA LEU A 579 -22.23 -15.36 -18.25
C LEU A 579 -21.55 -16.48 -19.05
N THR A 580 -20.59 -16.14 -19.91
CA THR A 580 -19.84 -17.10 -20.71
C THR A 580 -18.46 -17.41 -20.12
N SER A 581 -17.84 -16.45 -19.42
CA SER A 581 -16.49 -16.60 -18.87
C SER A 581 -16.41 -17.17 -17.46
N THR A 582 -17.46 -16.98 -16.64
CA THR A 582 -17.33 -17.12 -15.19
C THR A 582 -18.58 -17.75 -14.54
N LYS A 583 -18.36 -18.65 -13.60
CA LYS A 583 -19.40 -19.23 -12.74
C LYS A 583 -19.41 -18.50 -11.39
N PHE A 584 -20.57 -18.04 -10.95
CA PHE A 584 -20.74 -17.39 -9.65
C PHE A 584 -21.21 -18.39 -8.61
N ILE A 585 -20.49 -18.49 -7.51
CA ILE A 585 -20.69 -19.50 -6.46
C ILE A 585 -20.99 -18.79 -5.15
N VAL A 586 -21.98 -19.27 -4.39
CA VAL A 586 -22.25 -18.76 -3.04
C VAL A 586 -21.18 -19.29 -2.10
N ASP A 587 -20.71 -18.46 -1.18
CA ASP A 587 -19.78 -18.93 -0.15
C ASP A 587 -20.38 -20.10 0.64
N ALA A 588 -19.56 -21.11 0.95
CA ALA A 588 -20.04 -22.36 1.53
C ALA A 588 -20.75 -22.19 2.87
N TRP A 589 -20.30 -21.23 3.70
CA TRP A 589 -20.94 -20.96 4.98
C TRP A 589 -22.28 -20.24 4.79
N HIS A 590 -22.32 -19.26 3.87
CA HIS A 590 -23.55 -18.52 3.56
C HIS A 590 -24.60 -19.36 2.83
N TYR A 591 -24.19 -20.33 2.02
CA TYR A 591 -25.08 -21.18 1.24
C TYR A 591 -26.13 -21.91 2.10
N ILE A 592 -25.78 -22.28 3.34
CA ILE A 592 -26.71 -22.93 4.29
C ILE A 592 -27.94 -22.04 4.58
N GLY A 593 -27.77 -20.71 4.58
CA GLY A 593 -28.83 -19.74 4.82
C GLY A 593 -29.65 -19.37 3.58
N HIS A 594 -29.27 -19.86 2.39
CA HIS A 594 -29.98 -19.57 1.16
C HIS A 594 -31.24 -20.42 1.03
N GLN A 595 -32.25 -19.91 0.32
CA GLN A 595 -33.50 -20.62 0.13
C GLN A 595 -33.28 -21.88 -0.72
N ALA A 596 -33.56 -23.04 -0.14
CA ALA A 596 -33.46 -24.33 -0.84
C ALA A 596 -34.39 -24.44 -2.07
N THR A 597 -35.42 -23.59 -2.12
CA THR A 597 -36.40 -23.49 -3.21
C THR A 597 -35.90 -22.65 -4.40
N ASP A 598 -34.81 -21.89 -4.23
CA ASP A 598 -34.18 -21.12 -5.30
C ASP A 598 -33.39 -22.07 -6.22
N VAL A 599 -34.02 -22.42 -7.36
CA VAL A 599 -33.44 -23.32 -8.36
C VAL A 599 -32.15 -22.76 -8.94
N LEU A 600 -32.05 -21.45 -9.12
CA LEU A 600 -30.83 -20.79 -9.63
C LEU A 600 -29.70 -20.98 -8.62
N CYS A 601 -29.96 -20.74 -7.34
CA CYS A 601 -28.97 -20.95 -6.28
C CYS A 601 -28.50 -22.42 -6.22
N ARG A 602 -29.44 -23.37 -6.20
CA ARG A 602 -29.14 -24.81 -6.09
C ARG A 602 -28.38 -25.38 -7.28
N THR A 603 -28.67 -24.90 -8.49
CA THR A 603 -28.12 -25.48 -9.74
C THR A 603 -26.91 -24.71 -10.29
N ARG A 604 -26.83 -23.39 -10.09
CA ARG A 604 -25.80 -22.53 -10.69
C ARG A 604 -24.80 -21.97 -9.70
N CYS A 605 -25.16 -21.84 -8.43
CA CYS A 605 -24.32 -21.21 -7.42
C CYS A 605 -23.90 -22.15 -6.27
N ASN A 606 -24.16 -23.45 -6.40
CA ASN A 606 -23.77 -24.46 -5.40
C ASN A 606 -22.23 -24.57 -5.28
N PRO A 607 -21.66 -24.37 -4.08
CA PRO A 607 -20.21 -24.44 -3.87
C PRO A 607 -19.61 -25.84 -3.89
N ALA A 608 -20.41 -26.89 -3.72
CA ALA A 608 -19.93 -28.28 -3.68
C ALA A 608 -20.97 -29.24 -4.29
N PRO A 609 -21.15 -29.22 -5.62
CA PRO A 609 -22.11 -30.11 -6.28
C PRO A 609 -21.59 -31.56 -6.33
N THR A 610 -22.37 -32.48 -5.77
CA THR A 610 -22.05 -33.92 -5.70
C THR A 610 -22.47 -34.71 -6.94
N ASP A 611 -23.20 -34.07 -7.86
CA ASP A 611 -23.72 -34.68 -9.10
C ASP A 611 -22.68 -34.74 -10.24
N GLY A 612 -21.45 -34.28 -10.00
CA GLY A 612 -20.38 -34.19 -11.00
C GLY A 612 -20.59 -33.08 -12.02
N SER A 613 -21.51 -32.14 -11.79
CA SER A 613 -21.72 -30.98 -12.68
C SER A 613 -20.57 -29.97 -12.65
N GLN A 614 -19.79 -29.93 -11.56
CA GLN A 614 -18.60 -29.07 -11.40
C GLN A 614 -17.39 -29.85 -10.85
N PRO A 615 -16.71 -30.66 -11.68
CA PRO A 615 -15.55 -31.44 -11.24
C PRO A 615 -14.37 -30.57 -10.78
N ASP A 616 -14.34 -29.29 -11.13
CA ASP A 616 -13.29 -28.37 -10.68
C ASP A 616 -13.44 -27.97 -9.20
N LEU A 617 -14.64 -28.03 -8.61
CA LEU A 617 -14.90 -27.52 -7.25
C LEU A 617 -14.72 -28.57 -6.15
N VAL A 618 -14.81 -29.86 -6.50
CA VAL A 618 -14.78 -30.98 -5.56
C VAL A 618 -13.63 -31.93 -5.92
N LEU A 619 -12.91 -32.39 -4.90
CA LEU A 619 -11.87 -33.40 -4.95
C LEU A 619 -12.34 -34.64 -4.21
N THR A 620 -11.87 -35.82 -4.63
CA THR A 620 -12.05 -37.07 -3.87
C THR A 620 -10.71 -37.43 -3.26
N GLU A 621 -10.63 -37.44 -1.94
CA GLU A 621 -9.43 -37.81 -1.18
C GLU A 621 -9.68 -39.13 -0.44
N LEU A 622 -8.66 -39.97 -0.33
CA LEU A 622 -8.70 -41.17 0.49
C LEU A 622 -8.20 -40.83 1.89
N ASP A 623 -8.98 -41.17 2.92
CA ASP A 623 -8.51 -41.06 4.31
C ASP A 623 -7.46 -42.13 4.64
N ASP A 624 -6.84 -42.00 5.82
CA ASP A 624 -5.86 -42.96 6.35
C ASP A 624 -6.43 -44.39 6.51
N HIS A 625 -7.76 -44.55 6.42
CA HIS A 625 -8.48 -45.81 6.49
C HIS A 625 -8.91 -46.35 5.11
N GLY A 626 -8.55 -45.68 4.02
CA GLY A 626 -8.88 -46.05 2.65
C GLY A 626 -10.29 -45.70 2.20
N ASN A 627 -11.06 -44.92 2.98
CA ASN A 627 -12.37 -44.43 2.58
C ASN A 627 -12.24 -43.17 1.73
N SER A 628 -13.07 -43.07 0.69
CA SER A 628 -13.14 -41.88 -0.16
C SER A 628 -14.02 -40.80 0.47
N HIS A 629 -13.48 -39.60 0.64
CA HIS A 629 -14.19 -38.41 1.12
C HIS A 629 -14.10 -37.29 0.08
N GLN A 630 -15.19 -36.55 -0.08
CA GLN A 630 -15.19 -35.37 -0.96
C GLN A 630 -14.73 -34.13 -0.20
N THR A 631 -13.70 -33.45 -0.73
CA THR A 631 -13.14 -32.21 -0.20
C THR A 631 -13.30 -31.07 -1.22
N ARG A 632 -13.27 -29.81 -0.74
CA ARG A 632 -13.33 -28.64 -1.63
C ARG A 632 -11.97 -28.43 -2.30
N ALA A 633 -11.97 -28.20 -3.60
CA ALA A 633 -10.74 -27.97 -4.38
C ALA A 633 -10.07 -26.62 -4.08
N PHE A 634 -10.83 -25.63 -3.61
CA PHE A 634 -10.37 -24.28 -3.33
C PHE A 634 -10.76 -23.84 -1.93
N ASN A 635 -9.90 -23.01 -1.32
CA ASN A 635 -10.20 -22.34 -0.07
C ASN A 635 -11.09 -21.10 -0.31
N THR A 636 -12.37 -21.19 0.07
CA THR A 636 -13.31 -20.05 -0.01
C THR A 636 -13.22 -19.09 1.18
N GLU A 637 -12.54 -19.47 2.27
CA GLU A 637 -12.44 -18.67 3.51
C GLU A 637 -11.35 -17.58 3.44
N THR A 638 -10.73 -17.39 2.27
CA THR A 638 -9.66 -16.39 2.11
C THR A 638 -10.13 -14.96 2.30
N ALA A 639 -11.41 -14.68 2.02
CA ALA A 639 -12.05 -13.41 2.37
C ALA A 639 -12.01 -13.16 3.87
N GLU A 640 -12.42 -14.14 4.66
CA GLU A 640 -12.43 -14.04 6.12
C GLU A 640 -11.04 -13.89 6.71
N GLN A 641 -10.05 -14.58 6.14
CA GLN A 641 -8.65 -14.42 6.54
C GLN A 641 -8.14 -12.99 6.29
N LEU A 642 -8.45 -12.41 5.13
CA LEU A 642 -8.11 -11.02 4.80
C LEU A 642 -8.85 -10.04 5.73
N ASN A 643 -10.15 -10.24 5.94
CA ASN A 643 -10.98 -9.44 6.83
C ASN A 643 -10.48 -9.45 8.27
N SER A 644 -10.11 -10.63 8.77
CA SER A 644 -9.56 -10.83 10.10
C SER A 644 -8.25 -10.05 10.27
N TRP A 645 -7.38 -10.09 9.26
CA TRP A 645 -6.16 -9.29 9.25
C TRP A 645 -6.45 -7.78 9.21
N LEU A 646 -7.43 -7.34 8.41
CA LEU A 646 -7.79 -5.94 8.28
C LEU A 646 -8.44 -5.34 9.54
N ASN A 647 -9.06 -6.16 10.40
CA ASN A 647 -9.66 -5.70 11.67
C ASN A 647 -8.65 -4.92 12.53
N GLY A 648 -7.36 -5.29 12.47
CA GLY A 648 -6.29 -4.60 13.20
C GLY A 648 -6.10 -3.12 12.83
N PHE A 649 -6.58 -2.70 11.66
CA PHE A 649 -6.41 -1.35 11.11
C PHE A 649 -7.69 -0.51 11.15
N GLU A 650 -8.82 -1.06 11.60
CA GLU A 650 -10.13 -0.39 11.53
C GLU A 650 -10.12 0.97 12.25
N SER A 651 -9.53 1.03 13.45
CA SER A 651 -9.46 2.25 14.26
C SER A 651 -8.66 3.36 13.57
N GLN A 652 -7.60 2.99 12.85
CA GLN A 652 -6.74 3.91 12.11
C GLN A 652 -7.46 4.43 10.87
N LEU A 653 -8.03 3.52 10.07
CA LEU A 653 -8.74 3.82 8.83
C LEU A 653 -9.94 4.75 9.06
N ARG A 654 -10.66 4.58 10.18
CA ARG A 654 -11.80 5.43 10.55
C ARG A 654 -11.45 6.91 10.69
N GLN A 655 -10.21 7.21 11.09
CA GLN A 655 -9.73 8.57 11.31
C GLN A 655 -8.96 9.16 10.13
N MET A 656 -8.95 8.49 8.97
CA MET A 656 -8.23 8.97 7.79
C MET A 656 -9.07 9.91 6.93
N THR A 657 -8.36 10.84 6.28
CA THR A 657 -8.92 11.57 5.13
C THR A 657 -9.17 10.59 3.98
N ASP A 658 -10.08 10.94 3.07
CA ASP A 658 -10.36 10.14 1.87
C ASP A 658 -9.10 9.79 1.05
N ILE A 659 -8.18 10.75 0.91
CA ILE A 659 -6.90 10.55 0.21
C ILE A 659 -6.03 9.54 0.94
N ASN A 660 -5.86 9.71 2.26
CA ASN A 660 -5.04 8.82 3.07
C ASN A 660 -5.65 7.43 3.14
N TYR A 661 -6.98 7.30 3.23
CA TYR A 661 -7.68 6.03 3.27
C TYR A 661 -7.34 5.19 2.03
N ASP A 662 -7.52 5.75 0.83
CA ASP A 662 -7.24 5.03 -0.42
C ASP A 662 -5.77 4.62 -0.53
N PHE A 663 -4.88 5.57 -0.24
CA PHE A 663 -3.45 5.30 -0.23
C PHE A 663 -3.10 4.17 0.74
N TYR A 664 -3.67 4.21 1.95
CA TYR A 664 -3.36 3.27 3.01
C TYR A 664 -3.94 1.89 2.75
N ILE A 665 -5.19 1.77 2.28
CA ILE A 665 -5.77 0.48 1.87
C ILE A 665 -4.90 -0.15 0.79
N HIS A 666 -4.49 0.61 -0.22
CA HIS A 666 -3.65 0.07 -1.28
C HIS A 666 -2.28 -0.42 -0.74
N VAL A 667 -1.70 0.28 0.23
CA VAL A 667 -0.50 -0.19 0.95
C VAL A 667 -0.76 -1.48 1.70
N LEU A 668 -1.86 -1.58 2.45
CA LEU A 668 -2.21 -2.79 3.20
C LEU A 668 -2.36 -4.00 2.27
N MET A 669 -3.03 -3.82 1.14
CA MET A 669 -3.21 -4.88 0.14
C MET A 669 -1.89 -5.32 -0.48
N LEU A 670 -0.99 -4.38 -0.80
CA LEU A 670 0.36 -4.71 -1.28
C LEU A 670 1.13 -5.55 -0.25
N LEU A 671 1.15 -5.12 1.02
CA LEU A 671 1.86 -5.82 2.09
C LEU A 671 1.27 -7.22 2.36
N TYR A 672 -0.06 -7.34 2.33
CA TYR A 672 -0.73 -8.62 2.50
C TYR A 672 -0.43 -9.56 1.34
N GLY A 673 -0.46 -9.07 0.09
CA GLY A 673 -0.09 -9.83 -1.10
C GLY A 673 1.31 -10.40 -0.99
N GLU A 674 2.30 -9.56 -0.65
CA GLU A 674 3.70 -10.00 -0.45
C GLU A 674 3.85 -11.04 0.67
N LYS A 675 3.05 -10.92 1.75
CA LYS A 675 3.02 -11.93 2.83
C LYS A 675 2.48 -13.26 2.33
N VAL A 676 1.42 -13.26 1.52
CA VAL A 676 0.83 -14.48 0.96
C VAL A 676 1.78 -15.10 -0.08
N GLU A 677 2.37 -14.30 -0.95
CA GLU A 677 3.34 -14.79 -1.95
C GLU A 677 4.56 -15.44 -1.30
N LYS A 678 5.12 -14.83 -0.24
CA LYS A 678 6.19 -15.46 0.55
C LYS A 678 5.78 -16.83 1.13
N ARG A 679 4.52 -16.97 1.54
CA ARG A 679 3.98 -18.25 2.02
C ARG A 679 3.88 -19.28 0.90
N VAL A 680 3.41 -18.88 -0.28
CA VAL A 680 3.32 -19.74 -1.47
C VAL A 680 4.71 -20.24 -1.88
N ILE A 681 5.70 -19.35 -1.90
CA ILE A 681 7.11 -19.68 -2.18
C ILE A 681 7.66 -20.65 -1.13
N ALA A 682 7.49 -20.34 0.16
CA ALA A 682 8.00 -21.18 1.24
C ALA A 682 7.39 -22.60 1.26
N LYS A 683 6.19 -22.77 0.70
CA LYS A 683 5.51 -24.07 0.55
C LYS A 683 5.76 -24.75 -0.80
N ASN A 684 6.58 -24.17 -1.68
CA ASN A 684 6.83 -24.66 -3.05
C ASN A 684 5.52 -24.88 -3.86
N ARG A 685 4.52 -24.01 -3.67
CA ARG A 685 3.21 -24.09 -4.35
C ARG A 685 3.14 -23.27 -5.65
N GLN A 686 4.29 -22.85 -6.20
CA GLN A 686 4.35 -22.12 -7.46
C GLN A 686 4.02 -23.05 -8.63
N LEU A 687 3.43 -22.48 -9.71
CA LEU A 687 3.20 -23.24 -10.94
C LEU A 687 4.51 -23.44 -11.68
N THR A 688 4.80 -24.68 -12.08
CA THR A 688 6.00 -25.06 -12.83
C THR A 688 5.82 -24.86 -14.33
N GLN A 689 6.89 -24.96 -15.11
CA GLN A 689 6.78 -24.98 -16.57
C GLN A 689 5.97 -26.20 -17.05
N GLU A 690 6.12 -27.34 -16.37
CA GLU A 690 5.32 -28.56 -16.61
C GLU A 690 3.82 -28.30 -16.56
N PHE A 691 3.35 -27.53 -15.57
CA PHE A 691 1.95 -27.14 -15.48
C PHE A 691 1.49 -26.39 -16.74
N TRP A 692 2.29 -25.46 -17.24
CA TRP A 692 1.93 -24.67 -18.42
C TRP A 692 2.04 -25.48 -19.71
N ASP A 693 2.99 -26.41 -19.81
CA ASP A 693 3.11 -27.32 -20.96
C ASP A 693 1.87 -28.23 -21.07
N GLU A 694 1.42 -28.79 -19.94
CA GLU A 694 0.20 -29.61 -19.85
C GLU A 694 -1.06 -28.82 -20.23
N VAL A 695 -1.20 -27.62 -19.70
CA VAL A 695 -2.36 -26.75 -19.95
C VAL A 695 -2.44 -26.29 -21.40
N ASN A 696 -1.30 -26.06 -22.05
CA ASN A 696 -1.21 -25.57 -23.43
C ASN A 696 -1.16 -26.69 -24.48
N GLY A 697 -1.06 -27.96 -24.08
CA GLY A 697 -1.04 -29.10 -24.99
C GLY A 697 0.26 -29.23 -25.80
N ILE A 698 1.40 -28.85 -25.23
CA ILE A 698 2.71 -29.04 -25.88
C ILE A 698 3.16 -30.48 -25.60
N ASP A 699 3.08 -31.35 -26.61
CA ASP A 699 3.59 -32.72 -26.53
C ASP A 699 5.12 -32.71 -26.32
N ARG A 700 5.58 -33.27 -25.20
CA ARG A 700 7.02 -33.52 -24.92
C ARG A 700 7.54 -34.75 -25.68
N MET A 701 7.24 -34.88 -26.97
CA MET A 701 7.68 -36.03 -27.79
C MET A 701 8.89 -35.74 -28.71
N GLU A 702 9.55 -34.58 -28.63
CA GLU A 702 10.74 -34.29 -29.44
C GLU A 702 11.93 -33.77 -28.60
N MET A 703 12.40 -34.58 -27.64
CA MET A 703 13.66 -34.28 -26.95
C MET A 703 14.47 -35.54 -26.58
N ASP A 704 14.41 -36.57 -27.42
CA ASP A 704 15.36 -37.68 -27.45
C ASP A 704 15.74 -37.97 -28.92
N GLU A 705 16.62 -37.12 -29.49
CA GLU A 705 17.54 -37.48 -30.60
C GLU A 705 18.88 -36.75 -30.43
#